data_AF-A0A7Z2VL06-F1
#
_entry.id   AF-A0A7Z2VL06-F1
#
_cell.length_a   1.000
_cell.length_b   1.000
_cell.length_c   1.000
_cell.angle_alpha   90.00
_cell.angle_beta   90.00
_cell.angle_gamma   90.00
#
_symmetry.space_group_name_H-M   'P 1'
#
loop_
_entity.id
_entity.type
_entity.pdbx_description
1 polymer ?
#
loop_
_entity_poly.entity_id
_entity_poly.type
_entity_poly.pdbx_seq_one_letter_code
_entity_poly.pdbx_strand_id
1 'polypeptide(L)'
;MIGLLRKRTICIAALVSILFSILPIGVSRAEESKPYDAYSLIAELAKQNYAGRQTGTRGYADAVTYVENQMQAVGMIPLLGEKTYRQRFEAGVTKMTKEQVTVNGKRLRFMTDYMPFSQTPTGNYKSEKLIYAGTGTEKEYGANVSLKNKFIVFHWNDINGKFPEGILDRVQRAAKKGAAGVFIVANGELKVGNAEHPLNTKTVGVPVLYLSSAAATDLGVTQVATAKALPDAKIDIQMTIDRSKQPAENLIGVIPGEKEEKAILYIANLDGFGSLPDNRWYESAKAGAAGVATMLHLASHYRDHKPEYTLLFAFVGGKFTEQEGAKALAEKLNFEHIETTVELYAMGGSGLANEMMYSYTDPSYSATASRVLPQTAWLNTDLGNALTSQLWTKTKKLVLIRDRNTWIDDSMSDKALNVNRTAFDAGVTSLVGLTDRLIADGVAQAEKSFAYGTSPVDTNFPGTTAKGKKFETKHFTVYADDMYAKQVTTAVQQEMDSIYERIAKANYYPVPGQKVIAFYMKDASMAAKIMGRRDLIERPEQAGGGFANVKDGQTYLFGAFGPSYGNTAHELNHAMASANPYVGTDSFEQQEWQGQSNLVVKEQDTRSVLSDLFNHEVPLAMELVRNYRTSFDWEWYTRNKKNPNGHLYTYKLIGSMYAYIDDLFGENASRRAVYRIFEDPKQTPEHVVLETGLKKEEFLEGWSSWVSSGGASATDKAKAAAAKYTDVLTWYDYRLLYTLPASTSSPTSEEKAPSSQGDMVKKGNVPFTPAFPNDDFQVTAFNVTMTSKGAEFVLDYKSKITSFASLFDPPNGAKLMKVQPSAIKPGQGKIKFVLNSKEWATALSVPTLTMRLGNEERFLFIDTKYLKEL
;
A
#
# COMPACT_ATOMS: atom_id res chain seq x y z
N MET A 1 12.46 -63.56 66.66
CA MET A 1 11.99 -63.37 68.05
C MET A 1 11.82 -61.89 68.31
N ILE A 2 10.60 -61.50 68.73
CA ILE A 2 10.25 -60.29 69.52
C ILE A 2 10.39 -58.96 68.74
N GLY A 3 9.36 -58.16 68.44
CA GLY A 3 8.10 -57.88 69.14
C GLY A 3 8.19 -56.51 69.83
N LEU A 4 7.83 -55.40 69.16
CA LEU A 4 6.55 -54.66 69.21
C LEU A 4 6.31 -53.77 70.46
N LEU A 5 5.74 -52.57 70.17
CA LEU A 5 4.97 -51.62 71.03
C LEU A 5 5.79 -50.58 71.83
N ARG A 6 5.43 -49.30 71.99
CA ARG A 6 4.19 -48.52 71.72
C ARG A 6 4.45 -47.00 71.87
N LYS A 7 3.88 -46.21 70.94
CA LYS A 7 3.18 -44.88 71.05
C LYS A 7 3.67 -43.78 72.03
N ARG A 8 3.89 -42.56 71.49
CA ARG A 8 3.10 -41.31 71.72
C ARG A 8 3.57 -40.16 70.79
N THR A 9 2.67 -39.24 70.47
CA THR A 9 2.67 -38.33 69.29
C THR A 9 2.83 -36.83 69.69
N ILE A 10 3.29 -36.00 68.72
CA ILE A 10 3.12 -34.50 68.53
C ILE A 10 4.18 -33.62 69.23
N CYS A 11 4.90 -32.63 68.65
CA CYS A 11 5.20 -32.06 67.30
C CYS A 11 6.55 -31.28 67.47
N ILE A 12 7.38 -30.87 66.48
CA ILE A 12 7.24 -29.89 65.38
C ILE A 12 8.53 -29.95 64.51
N ALA A 13 8.41 -29.58 63.22
CA ALA A 13 9.42 -29.05 62.27
C ALA A 13 10.02 -29.99 61.19
N ALA A 14 9.32 -29.97 60.05
CA ALA A 14 9.78 -29.64 58.68
C ALA A 14 10.93 -30.47 58.05
N LEU A 15 10.62 -31.47 57.21
CA LEU A 15 10.38 -31.42 55.74
C LEU A 15 11.62 -31.07 54.88
N VAL A 16 12.42 -32.09 54.53
CA VAL A 16 12.89 -32.37 53.15
C VAL A 16 13.25 -33.86 53.05
N SER A 17 12.42 -34.65 52.38
CA SER A 17 12.72 -35.98 51.81
C SER A 17 11.60 -36.22 50.77
N ILE A 18 11.82 -36.68 49.54
CA ILE A 18 12.09 -38.09 49.23
C ILE A 18 12.31 -38.26 47.72
N LEU A 19 13.35 -39.05 47.42
CA LEU A 19 13.58 -40.04 46.37
C LEU A 19 13.26 -39.79 44.89
N PHE A 20 14.34 -39.92 44.13
CA PHE A 20 14.45 -40.59 42.83
C PHE A 20 13.77 -41.96 42.81
N SER A 21 12.86 -42.15 41.86
CA SER A 21 12.55 -43.45 41.24
C SER A 21 12.35 -43.24 39.74
N ILE A 22 13.17 -43.96 38.97
CA ILE A 22 13.26 -43.94 37.52
C ILE A 22 11.93 -44.43 36.92
N LEU A 23 11.23 -43.55 36.21
CA LEU A 23 10.16 -43.88 35.26
C LEU A 23 10.70 -43.60 33.85
N PRO A 24 10.37 -44.43 32.84
CA PRO A 24 10.69 -44.09 31.46
C PRO A 24 9.94 -42.80 31.13
N ILE A 25 10.69 -41.75 30.81
CA ILE A 25 10.12 -40.52 30.27
C ILE A 25 9.46 -40.94 28.96
N GLY A 26 8.14 -41.08 28.98
CA GLY A 26 7.35 -41.09 27.78
C GLY A 26 7.66 -39.79 27.06
N VAL A 27 8.51 -39.86 26.04
CA VAL A 27 8.57 -38.83 25.02
C VAL A 27 7.17 -38.80 24.45
N SER A 28 6.37 -37.81 24.86
CA SER A 28 5.15 -37.47 24.14
C SER A 28 5.64 -37.07 22.75
N ARG A 29 5.55 -38.01 21.81
CA ARG A 29 5.61 -37.70 20.39
C ARG A 29 4.56 -36.61 20.20
N ALA A 30 5.02 -35.39 19.92
CA ALA A 30 4.13 -34.29 19.57
C ALA A 30 3.16 -34.84 18.54
N GLU A 31 1.85 -34.74 18.81
CA GLU A 31 0.86 -35.04 17.78
C GLU A 31 1.24 -34.19 16.57
N GLU A 32 1.61 -34.87 15.49
CA GLU A 32 1.90 -34.25 14.21
C GLU A 32 0.66 -33.44 13.85
N SER A 33 0.76 -32.11 13.92
CA SER A 33 -0.38 -31.24 13.70
C SER A 33 -0.94 -31.56 12.32
N LYS A 34 -2.20 -31.99 12.26
CA LYS A 34 -2.85 -32.35 11.00
C LYS A 34 -2.62 -31.24 9.97
N PRO A 35 -2.16 -31.55 8.74
CA PRO A 35 -1.90 -30.54 7.72
C PRO A 35 -3.12 -29.64 7.52
N TYR A 36 -2.88 -28.34 7.38
CA TYR A 36 -3.95 -27.36 7.14
C TYR A 36 -4.66 -27.68 5.83
N ASP A 37 -5.95 -27.99 5.90
CA ASP A 37 -6.71 -28.46 4.74
C ASP A 37 -7.29 -27.30 3.92
N ALA A 38 -6.41 -26.58 3.22
CA ALA A 38 -6.79 -25.45 2.38
C ALA A 38 -7.80 -25.81 1.26
N TYR A 39 -7.75 -27.03 0.74
CA TYR A 39 -8.63 -27.47 -0.35
C TYR A 39 -10.11 -27.46 0.03
N SER A 40 -10.44 -27.86 1.27
CA SER A 40 -11.83 -27.90 1.75
C SER A 40 -12.48 -26.51 1.79
N LEU A 41 -11.69 -25.43 1.83
CA LEU A 41 -12.20 -24.06 1.77
C LEU A 41 -12.86 -23.73 0.44
N ILE A 42 -12.47 -24.39 -0.65
CA ILE A 42 -13.09 -24.18 -1.97
C ILE A 42 -14.57 -24.58 -1.90
N ALA A 43 -14.85 -25.75 -1.33
CA ALA A 43 -16.20 -26.25 -1.12
C ALA A 43 -16.97 -25.39 -0.10
N GLU A 44 -16.30 -24.89 0.95
CA GLU A 44 -16.91 -23.95 1.89
C GLU A 44 -17.38 -22.67 1.18
N LEU A 45 -16.47 -21.95 0.53
CA LEU A 45 -16.77 -20.66 -0.11
C LEU A 45 -17.82 -20.80 -1.22
N ALA A 46 -17.91 -21.97 -1.86
CA ALA A 46 -18.91 -22.29 -2.89
C ALA A 46 -20.36 -22.43 -2.38
N LYS A 47 -20.57 -22.58 -1.07
CA LYS A 47 -21.90 -22.84 -0.50
C LYS A 47 -22.88 -21.68 -0.73
N GLN A 48 -24.16 -22.04 -0.69
CA GLN A 48 -25.29 -21.12 -0.86
C GLN A 48 -25.33 -19.98 0.16
N ASN A 49 -24.85 -20.20 1.39
CA ASN A 49 -24.77 -19.16 2.44
C ASN A 49 -23.92 -17.94 2.01
N TYR A 50 -22.96 -18.14 1.10
CA TYR A 50 -22.16 -17.06 0.54
C TYR A 50 -22.78 -16.43 -0.73
N ALA A 51 -23.87 -16.99 -1.26
CA ALA A 51 -24.66 -16.43 -2.37
C ALA A 51 -23.82 -16.00 -3.58
N GLY A 52 -22.74 -16.73 -3.86
CA GLY A 52 -21.78 -16.46 -4.94
C GLY A 52 -20.84 -15.28 -4.72
N ARG A 53 -20.75 -14.78 -3.49
CA ARG A 53 -19.71 -13.85 -2.99
C ARG A 53 -19.54 -12.59 -3.84
N GLN A 54 -20.61 -12.06 -4.44
CA GLN A 54 -20.50 -10.78 -5.14
C GLN A 54 -20.12 -9.69 -4.14
N THR A 55 -19.08 -8.93 -4.46
CA THR A 55 -18.56 -7.84 -3.62
C THR A 55 -19.68 -6.89 -3.18
N GLY A 56 -19.64 -6.47 -1.92
CA GLY A 56 -20.66 -5.58 -1.33
C GLY A 56 -21.99 -6.25 -0.97
N THR A 57 -22.12 -7.57 -1.13
CA THR A 57 -23.26 -8.35 -0.63
C THR A 57 -22.98 -8.94 0.76
N ARG A 58 -24.05 -9.38 1.45
CA ARG A 58 -23.91 -10.10 2.73
C ARG A 58 -23.03 -11.35 2.61
N GLY A 59 -23.21 -12.13 1.54
CA GLY A 59 -22.44 -13.33 1.30
C GLY A 59 -20.94 -13.07 1.12
N TYR A 60 -20.55 -11.93 0.52
CA TYR A 60 -19.15 -11.51 0.49
C TYR A 60 -18.62 -11.14 1.88
N ALA A 61 -19.39 -10.39 2.69
CA ALA A 61 -18.99 -10.03 4.05
C ALA A 61 -18.81 -11.25 4.97
N ASP A 62 -19.67 -12.26 4.81
CA ASP A 62 -19.54 -13.55 5.50
C ASP A 62 -18.29 -14.31 5.02
N ALA A 63 -17.96 -14.27 3.72
CA ALA A 63 -16.73 -14.84 3.19
C ALA A 63 -15.47 -14.14 3.70
N VAL A 64 -15.48 -12.80 3.80
CA VAL A 64 -14.39 -12.01 4.42
C VAL A 64 -14.17 -12.47 5.85
N THR A 65 -15.23 -12.57 6.65
CA THR A 65 -15.11 -12.99 8.05
C THR A 65 -14.59 -14.43 8.17
N TYR A 66 -15.05 -15.33 7.30
CA TYR A 66 -14.53 -16.68 7.25
C TYR A 66 -13.03 -16.72 6.91
N VAL A 67 -12.60 -16.03 5.84
CA VAL A 67 -11.21 -16.02 5.40
C VAL A 67 -10.30 -15.34 6.42
N GLU A 68 -10.73 -14.26 7.09
CA GLU A 68 -9.96 -13.63 8.18
C GLU A 68 -9.66 -14.62 9.32
N ASN A 69 -10.66 -15.43 9.71
CA ASN A 69 -10.44 -16.47 10.72
C ASN A 69 -9.45 -17.54 10.22
N GLN A 70 -9.49 -17.87 8.94
CA GLN A 70 -8.52 -18.79 8.34
C GLN A 70 -7.10 -18.19 8.30
N MET A 71 -6.97 -16.89 7.98
CA MET A 71 -5.70 -16.17 8.01
C MET A 71 -5.07 -16.22 9.41
N GLN A 72 -5.87 -15.96 10.46
CA GLN A 72 -5.43 -16.08 11.85
C GLN A 72 -4.99 -17.52 12.18
N ALA A 73 -5.75 -18.52 11.73
CA ALA A 73 -5.44 -19.94 11.98
C ALA A 73 -4.14 -20.40 11.30
N VAL A 74 -3.82 -19.87 10.12
CA VAL A 74 -2.55 -20.16 9.43
C VAL A 74 -1.39 -19.27 9.89
N GLY A 75 -1.58 -18.49 10.97
CA GLY A 75 -0.52 -17.69 11.59
C GLY A 75 -0.19 -16.39 10.87
N MET A 76 -1.03 -15.95 9.91
CA MET A 76 -0.88 -14.60 9.37
C MET A 76 -1.17 -13.59 10.47
N ILE A 77 -0.45 -12.48 10.45
CA ILE A 77 -0.77 -11.29 11.23
C ILE A 77 -1.36 -10.21 10.32
N PRO A 78 -2.11 -9.23 10.85
CA PRO A 78 -2.50 -8.06 10.07
C PRO A 78 -1.29 -7.41 9.41
N LEU A 79 -1.53 -6.57 8.41
CA LEU A 79 -0.48 -5.70 7.91
C LEU A 79 0.21 -5.00 9.08
N LEU A 80 1.51 -5.24 9.24
CA LEU A 80 2.24 -4.86 10.44
C LEU A 80 2.16 -3.33 10.66
N GLY A 81 1.66 -2.90 11.81
CA GLY A 81 1.29 -1.49 12.07
C GLY A 81 -0.23 -1.25 12.11
N GLU A 82 -1.03 -2.14 11.52
CA GLU A 82 -2.48 -2.11 11.55
C GLU A 82 -3.04 -3.00 12.67
N LYS A 83 -4.21 -2.62 13.18
CA LYS A 83 -4.93 -3.39 14.22
C LYS A 83 -5.82 -4.49 13.64
N THR A 84 -5.97 -4.55 12.31
CA THR A 84 -6.91 -5.44 11.63
C THR A 84 -6.39 -5.83 10.24
N TYR A 85 -6.78 -7.02 9.77
CA TYR A 85 -6.53 -7.48 8.40
C TYR A 85 -7.35 -6.70 7.35
N ARG A 86 -8.43 -6.05 7.77
CA ARG A 86 -9.45 -5.50 6.87
C ARG A 86 -9.07 -4.13 6.33
N GLN A 87 -8.99 -4.02 5.01
CA GLN A 87 -8.92 -2.74 4.31
C GLN A 87 -10.27 -2.44 3.65
N ARG A 88 -10.94 -1.35 4.03
CA ARG A 88 -12.25 -0.97 3.48
C ARG A 88 -12.14 -0.21 2.17
N PHE A 89 -13.11 -0.44 1.28
CA PHE A 89 -13.32 0.30 0.05
C PHE A 89 -14.82 0.32 -0.32
N GLU A 90 -15.24 1.17 -1.27
CA GLU A 90 -16.62 1.17 -1.79
C GLU A 90 -16.68 0.35 -3.09
N ALA A 91 -17.63 -0.58 -3.17
CA ALA A 91 -17.85 -1.44 -4.33
C ALA A 91 -19.18 -1.14 -5.02
N GLY A 92 -19.21 -1.22 -6.34
CA GLY A 92 -20.46 -1.22 -7.12
C GLY A 92 -21.23 -2.52 -6.93
N VAL A 93 -22.50 -2.44 -6.54
CA VAL A 93 -23.39 -3.60 -6.37
C VAL A 93 -24.60 -3.43 -7.26
N THR A 94 -24.84 -4.43 -8.11
CA THR A 94 -26.02 -4.48 -8.94
C THR A 94 -26.78 -5.76 -8.70
N LYS A 95 -28.08 -5.63 -8.44
CA LYS A 95 -28.98 -6.74 -8.19
C LYS A 95 -30.20 -6.61 -9.09
N MET A 96 -30.46 -7.64 -9.88
CA MET A 96 -31.72 -7.77 -10.59
C MET A 96 -32.73 -8.46 -9.68
N THR A 97 -33.88 -7.85 -9.46
CA THR A 97 -34.93 -8.35 -8.56
C THR A 97 -36.17 -8.82 -9.30
N LYS A 98 -36.35 -8.37 -10.54
CA LYS A 98 -37.41 -8.84 -11.43
C LYS A 98 -36.90 -8.93 -12.85
N GLU A 99 -37.23 -10.02 -13.52
CA GLU A 99 -37.13 -10.19 -14.96
C GLU A 99 -38.45 -10.73 -15.50
N GLN A 100 -38.85 -10.26 -16.68
CA GLN A 100 -39.81 -10.91 -17.55
C GLN A 100 -39.59 -10.45 -18.99
N VAL A 101 -39.25 -11.38 -19.88
CA VAL A 101 -39.12 -11.10 -21.32
C VAL A 101 -40.08 -11.99 -22.09
N THR A 102 -40.93 -11.38 -22.92
CA THR A 102 -41.82 -12.10 -23.84
C THR A 102 -41.65 -11.63 -25.26
N VAL A 103 -41.71 -12.56 -26.21
CA VAL A 103 -41.79 -12.28 -27.64
C VAL A 103 -42.98 -13.02 -28.22
N ASN A 104 -43.87 -12.32 -28.91
CA ASN A 104 -45.14 -12.85 -29.45
C ASN A 104 -45.97 -13.60 -28.39
N GLY A 105 -45.93 -13.11 -27.14
CA GLY A 105 -46.61 -13.73 -26.00
C GLY A 105 -45.92 -14.95 -25.40
N LYS A 106 -44.86 -15.49 -26.03
CA LYS A 106 -44.03 -16.58 -25.48
C LYS A 106 -43.01 -16.00 -24.51
N ARG A 107 -42.98 -16.48 -23.27
CA ARG A 107 -41.95 -16.11 -22.27
C ARG A 107 -40.62 -16.76 -22.63
N LEU A 108 -39.55 -15.97 -22.65
CA LEU A 108 -38.18 -16.45 -22.81
C LEU A 108 -37.61 -16.90 -21.45
N ARG A 109 -36.78 -17.94 -21.44
CA ARG A 109 -36.13 -18.49 -20.24
C ARG A 109 -34.86 -17.71 -19.91
N PHE A 110 -34.79 -17.19 -18.69
CA PHE A 110 -33.64 -16.44 -18.19
C PHE A 110 -32.38 -17.32 -18.07
N MET A 111 -31.25 -16.82 -18.55
CA MET A 111 -29.95 -17.53 -18.66
C MET A 111 -29.98 -18.79 -19.54
N THR A 112 -30.99 -18.95 -20.40
CA THR A 112 -31.06 -20.04 -21.38
C THR A 112 -31.39 -19.48 -22.76
N ASP A 113 -32.49 -18.71 -22.85
CA ASP A 113 -32.89 -18.06 -24.09
C ASP A 113 -32.29 -16.64 -24.17
N TYR A 114 -32.15 -15.95 -23.04
CA TYR A 114 -31.54 -14.62 -22.98
C TYR A 114 -30.77 -14.34 -21.69
N MET A 115 -29.85 -13.37 -21.74
CA MET A 115 -29.12 -12.81 -20.60
C MET A 115 -29.04 -11.28 -20.75
N PRO A 116 -29.31 -10.50 -19.70
CA PRO A 116 -29.11 -9.04 -19.71
C PRO A 116 -27.68 -8.63 -20.04
N PHE A 117 -27.52 -7.60 -20.87
CA PHE A 117 -26.26 -6.88 -20.98
C PHE A 117 -25.95 -6.18 -19.65
N SER A 118 -24.67 -6.11 -19.26
CA SER A 118 -24.25 -5.59 -17.96
C SER A 118 -24.74 -4.18 -17.65
N GLN A 119 -24.87 -3.36 -18.69
CA GLN A 119 -25.33 -1.98 -18.57
C GLN A 119 -26.82 -1.80 -18.92
N THR A 120 -27.61 -2.88 -19.02
CA THR A 120 -29.03 -2.74 -19.41
C THR A 120 -29.83 -1.96 -18.35
N PRO A 121 -30.62 -0.94 -18.72
CA PRO A 121 -31.38 -0.15 -17.77
C PRO A 121 -32.54 -0.94 -17.13
N THR A 122 -32.99 -0.46 -15.98
CA THR A 122 -34.25 -0.90 -15.36
C THR A 122 -35.43 -0.26 -16.09
N GLY A 123 -36.54 -0.98 -16.26
CA GLY A 123 -37.74 -0.41 -16.89
C GLY A 123 -38.67 -1.42 -17.52
N ASN A 124 -39.71 -0.88 -18.15
CA ASN A 124 -40.68 -1.62 -18.95
C ASN A 124 -40.60 -1.12 -20.39
N TYR A 125 -40.30 -2.01 -21.33
CA TYR A 125 -40.04 -1.68 -22.72
C TYR A 125 -40.92 -2.52 -23.64
N LYS A 126 -41.49 -1.87 -24.65
CA LYS A 126 -42.37 -2.50 -25.63
C LYS A 126 -42.02 -2.09 -27.04
N SER A 127 -42.11 -3.02 -27.96
CA SER A 127 -42.03 -2.77 -29.40
C SER A 127 -42.77 -3.86 -30.16
N GLU A 128 -43.21 -3.54 -31.37
CA GLU A 128 -43.86 -4.51 -32.28
C GLU A 128 -43.01 -4.75 -33.53
N LYS A 129 -41.83 -4.13 -33.61
CA LYS A 129 -40.97 -4.11 -34.79
C LYS A 129 -39.56 -4.56 -34.44
N LEU A 130 -39.01 -5.46 -35.24
CA LEU A 130 -37.65 -5.98 -35.10
C LEU A 130 -36.87 -5.80 -36.42
N ILE A 131 -35.65 -5.29 -36.34
CA ILE A 131 -34.74 -5.15 -37.48
C ILE A 131 -33.49 -5.99 -37.23
N TYR A 132 -33.12 -6.83 -38.19
CA TYR A 132 -31.83 -7.49 -38.18
C TYR A 132 -30.78 -6.59 -38.85
N ALA A 133 -29.73 -6.26 -38.11
CA ALA A 133 -28.67 -5.36 -38.54
C ALA A 133 -27.33 -6.09 -38.75
N GLY A 134 -27.35 -7.40 -39.07
CA GLY A 134 -26.14 -8.19 -39.31
C GLY A 134 -25.22 -8.18 -38.09
N THR A 135 -24.09 -7.48 -38.17
CA THR A 135 -23.12 -7.29 -37.08
C THR A 135 -23.24 -5.95 -36.33
N GLY A 136 -24.17 -5.07 -36.71
CA GLY A 136 -24.43 -3.79 -36.04
C GLY A 136 -23.43 -2.68 -36.37
N THR A 137 -22.67 -2.79 -37.46
CA THR A 137 -21.76 -1.75 -37.98
C THR A 137 -22.51 -0.59 -38.63
N GLU A 138 -21.87 0.57 -38.82
CA GLU A 138 -22.52 1.75 -39.41
C GLU A 138 -23.12 1.47 -40.80
N LYS A 139 -22.44 0.65 -41.62
CA LYS A 139 -22.86 0.32 -43.00
C LYS A 139 -24.17 -0.48 -43.05
N GLU A 140 -24.52 -1.18 -41.98
CA GLU A 140 -25.71 -2.03 -41.89
C GLU A 140 -26.97 -1.25 -41.52
N TYR A 141 -26.83 0.00 -41.08
CA TYR A 141 -27.93 0.94 -40.89
C TYR A 141 -28.03 1.84 -42.12
N GLY A 142 -28.92 1.53 -43.06
CA GLY A 142 -29.12 2.33 -44.28
C GLY A 142 -29.32 3.83 -43.99
N ALA A 143 -28.84 4.70 -44.89
CA ALA A 143 -28.64 6.14 -44.66
C ALA A 143 -29.88 6.91 -44.14
N ASN A 144 -31.10 6.40 -44.34
CA ASN A 144 -32.37 7.07 -43.96
C ASN A 144 -33.34 6.17 -43.16
N VAL A 145 -32.86 5.10 -42.51
CA VAL A 145 -33.75 4.20 -41.74
C VAL A 145 -34.02 4.76 -40.34
N SER A 146 -35.23 5.26 -40.10
CA SER A 146 -35.68 5.59 -38.74
C SER A 146 -35.82 4.31 -37.90
N LEU A 147 -35.11 4.25 -36.77
CA LEU A 147 -35.19 3.14 -35.80
C LEU A 147 -36.21 3.41 -34.68
N LYS A 148 -36.94 4.54 -34.75
CA LYS A 148 -37.91 4.95 -33.74
C LYS A 148 -38.93 3.84 -33.47
N ASN A 149 -39.06 3.46 -32.20
CA ASN A 149 -39.96 2.41 -31.70
C ASN A 149 -39.64 0.98 -32.20
N LYS A 150 -38.43 0.73 -32.73
CA LYS A 150 -38.02 -0.59 -33.25
C LYS A 150 -36.89 -1.18 -32.40
N PHE A 151 -36.94 -2.49 -32.17
CA PHE A 151 -35.81 -3.24 -31.63
C PHE A 151 -34.84 -3.62 -32.73
N ILE A 152 -33.55 -3.65 -32.40
CA ILE A 152 -32.49 -4.06 -33.31
C ILE A 152 -31.90 -5.38 -32.81
N VAL A 153 -31.62 -6.32 -33.71
CA VAL A 153 -30.85 -7.53 -33.39
C VAL A 153 -29.61 -7.62 -34.27
N PHE A 154 -28.46 -7.96 -33.68
CA PHE A 154 -27.21 -8.16 -34.42
C PHE A 154 -26.32 -9.22 -33.73
N HIS A 155 -25.37 -9.79 -34.46
CA HIS A 155 -24.43 -10.79 -33.96
C HIS A 155 -23.25 -10.17 -33.20
N TRP A 156 -22.83 -10.86 -32.14
CA TRP A 156 -21.64 -10.49 -31.37
C TRP A 156 -20.38 -10.45 -32.24
N ASN A 157 -20.14 -11.53 -33.00
CA ASN A 157 -19.04 -11.68 -33.95
C ASN A 157 -19.53 -11.60 -35.40
N ASP A 158 -18.59 -11.37 -36.32
CA ASP A 158 -18.80 -11.61 -37.74
C ASP A 158 -18.84 -13.12 -38.08
N ILE A 159 -19.07 -13.44 -39.36
CA ILE A 159 -19.14 -14.83 -39.86
C ILE A 159 -17.85 -15.63 -39.69
N ASN A 160 -16.71 -14.95 -39.48
CA ASN A 160 -15.41 -15.57 -39.25
C ASN A 160 -15.08 -15.68 -37.74
N GLY A 161 -16.03 -15.33 -36.86
CA GLY A 161 -15.83 -15.33 -35.42
C GLY A 161 -15.01 -14.14 -34.91
N LYS A 162 -14.77 -13.10 -35.72
CA LYS A 162 -14.03 -11.90 -35.33
C LYS A 162 -14.94 -10.83 -34.76
N PHE A 163 -14.37 -10.00 -33.89
CA PHE A 163 -15.04 -8.81 -33.36
C PHE A 163 -14.98 -7.68 -34.41
N PRO A 164 -16.13 -7.23 -34.96
CA PRO A 164 -16.13 -6.20 -35.99
C PRO A 164 -15.83 -4.81 -35.39
N GLU A 165 -16.46 -4.48 -34.26
CA GLU A 165 -16.33 -3.23 -33.51
C GLU A 165 -16.69 -3.47 -32.03
N GLY A 166 -16.33 -2.53 -31.16
CA GLY A 166 -16.71 -2.54 -29.74
C GLY A 166 -18.22 -2.70 -29.55
N ILE A 167 -18.64 -3.56 -28.62
CA ILE A 167 -20.06 -3.84 -28.44
C ILE A 167 -20.83 -2.60 -27.98
N LEU A 168 -20.23 -1.83 -27.07
CA LEU A 168 -20.84 -0.61 -26.52
C LEU A 168 -21.03 0.45 -27.61
N ASP A 169 -20.08 0.58 -28.54
CA ASP A 169 -20.18 1.50 -29.68
C ASP A 169 -21.38 1.15 -30.57
N ARG A 170 -21.55 -0.15 -30.87
CA ARG A 170 -22.68 -0.66 -31.67
C ARG A 170 -24.02 -0.43 -30.98
N VAL A 171 -24.10 -0.67 -29.67
CA VAL A 171 -25.29 -0.41 -28.85
C VAL A 171 -25.63 1.09 -28.83
N GLN A 172 -24.65 1.95 -28.56
CA GLN A 172 -24.85 3.40 -28.50
C GLN A 172 -25.24 3.98 -29.85
N ARG A 173 -24.69 3.45 -30.96
CA ARG A 173 -25.10 3.80 -32.32
C ARG A 173 -26.58 3.52 -32.55
N ALA A 174 -27.04 2.30 -32.23
CA ALA A 174 -28.44 1.93 -32.38
C ALA A 174 -29.36 2.84 -31.55
N ALA A 175 -28.98 3.10 -30.29
CA ALA A 175 -29.71 4.00 -29.40
C ALA A 175 -29.78 5.43 -29.96
N LYS A 176 -28.66 5.98 -30.45
CA LYS A 176 -28.59 7.34 -31.03
C LYS A 176 -29.45 7.49 -32.29
N LYS A 177 -29.60 6.42 -33.07
CA LYS A 177 -30.50 6.37 -34.25
C LYS A 177 -31.99 6.14 -33.87
N GLY A 178 -32.31 6.05 -32.57
CA GLY A 178 -33.68 6.02 -32.04
C GLY A 178 -34.25 4.63 -31.76
N ALA A 179 -33.41 3.58 -31.71
CA ALA A 179 -33.86 2.23 -31.37
C ALA A 179 -34.58 2.19 -30.01
N ALA A 180 -35.62 1.36 -29.89
CA ALA A 180 -36.33 1.11 -28.64
C ALA A 180 -35.64 0.06 -27.74
N GLY A 181 -34.68 -0.69 -28.29
CA GLY A 181 -33.95 -1.75 -27.60
C GLY A 181 -33.03 -2.51 -28.55
N VAL A 182 -32.13 -3.30 -27.98
CA VAL A 182 -31.12 -4.07 -28.72
C VAL A 182 -31.07 -5.52 -28.23
N PHE A 183 -30.97 -6.45 -29.16
CA PHE A 183 -30.63 -7.84 -28.94
C PHE A 183 -29.28 -8.15 -29.57
N ILE A 184 -28.42 -8.84 -28.81
CA ILE A 184 -27.11 -9.27 -29.25
C ILE A 184 -27.11 -10.79 -29.31
N VAL A 185 -26.90 -11.38 -30.48
CA VAL A 185 -26.82 -12.84 -30.60
C VAL A 185 -25.46 -13.31 -30.09
N ALA A 186 -25.48 -14.10 -29.01
CA ALA A 186 -24.30 -14.70 -28.43
C ALA A 186 -23.92 -15.99 -29.18
N ASN A 187 -22.62 -16.29 -29.16
CA ASN A 187 -22.09 -17.55 -29.69
C ASN A 187 -21.94 -18.56 -28.54
N GLY A 188 -22.73 -19.64 -28.58
CA GLY A 188 -22.69 -20.71 -27.57
C GLY A 188 -23.53 -20.42 -26.32
N GLU A 189 -23.09 -20.96 -25.18
CA GLU A 189 -23.76 -20.77 -23.88
C GLU A 189 -23.72 -19.31 -23.44
N LEU A 190 -24.80 -18.83 -22.81
CA LEU A 190 -24.85 -17.51 -22.18
C LEU A 190 -24.02 -17.52 -20.89
N LYS A 191 -22.74 -17.19 -21.01
CA LYS A 191 -21.79 -17.07 -19.91
C LYS A 191 -21.64 -15.64 -19.44
N VAL A 192 -21.39 -15.44 -18.14
CA VAL A 192 -21.17 -14.11 -17.55
C VAL A 192 -19.82 -13.54 -17.98
N GLY A 193 -18.87 -14.40 -18.39
CA GLY A 193 -17.51 -14.02 -18.77
C GLY A 193 -17.33 -13.60 -20.22
N ASN A 194 -18.29 -13.91 -21.08
CA ASN A 194 -18.23 -13.53 -22.50
C ASN A 194 -18.59 -12.05 -22.75
N ALA A 195 -18.86 -11.27 -21.69
CA ALA A 195 -19.35 -9.90 -21.75
C ALA A 195 -18.82 -9.11 -20.55
N GLU A 196 -18.58 -7.80 -20.72
CA GLU A 196 -18.29 -6.82 -19.66
C GLU A 196 -19.06 -7.17 -18.36
N HIS A 197 -18.37 -7.69 -17.33
CA HIS A 197 -18.94 -8.57 -16.28
C HIS A 197 -19.76 -7.89 -15.18
N PRO A 198 -20.51 -8.71 -14.38
CA PRO A 198 -21.96 -8.92 -14.48
C PRO A 198 -22.75 -7.61 -14.63
N LEU A 199 -24.02 -7.53 -14.21
CA LEU A 199 -24.65 -6.21 -14.16
C LEU A 199 -23.78 -5.26 -13.32
N ASN A 200 -23.45 -4.11 -13.90
CA ASN A 200 -22.63 -3.11 -13.24
C ASN A 200 -23.41 -1.81 -13.05
N THR A 201 -22.77 -0.84 -12.38
CA THR A 201 -23.42 0.42 -12.00
C THR A 201 -23.66 1.36 -13.18
N LYS A 202 -23.10 1.09 -14.37
CA LYS A 202 -23.32 1.89 -15.58
C LYS A 202 -24.62 1.46 -16.26
N THR A 203 -25.18 2.37 -17.05
CA THR A 203 -26.39 2.13 -17.81
C THR A 203 -26.29 2.70 -19.22
N VAL A 204 -26.76 1.94 -20.21
CA VAL A 204 -27.04 2.45 -21.56
C VAL A 204 -28.48 2.95 -21.66
N GLY A 205 -28.78 3.75 -22.68
CA GLY A 205 -30.07 4.44 -22.83
C GLY A 205 -31.25 3.56 -23.28
N VAL A 206 -31.00 2.30 -23.67
CA VAL A 206 -31.99 1.37 -24.20
C VAL A 206 -31.80 -0.02 -23.58
N PRO A 207 -32.84 -0.86 -23.45
CA PRO A 207 -32.68 -2.23 -22.96
C PRO A 207 -31.82 -3.03 -23.94
N VAL A 208 -30.85 -3.77 -23.41
CA VAL A 208 -29.95 -4.62 -24.20
C VAL A 208 -29.92 -6.02 -23.60
N LEU A 209 -30.27 -7.03 -24.40
CA LEU A 209 -30.21 -8.43 -24.00
C LEU A 209 -29.33 -9.23 -24.98
N TYR A 210 -28.50 -10.10 -24.44
CA TYR A 210 -27.95 -11.22 -25.19
C TYR A 210 -29.03 -12.27 -25.44
N LEU A 211 -29.08 -12.83 -26.64
CA LEU A 211 -29.92 -13.97 -27.00
C LEU A 211 -29.04 -15.17 -27.30
N SER A 212 -29.49 -16.36 -26.92
CA SER A 212 -28.90 -17.60 -27.44
C SER A 212 -29.14 -17.71 -28.95
N SER A 213 -28.28 -18.46 -29.64
CA SER A 213 -28.45 -18.69 -31.08
C SER A 213 -29.80 -19.34 -31.42
N ALA A 214 -30.31 -20.20 -30.52
CA ALA A 214 -31.63 -20.81 -30.67
C ALA A 214 -32.76 -19.77 -30.53
N ALA A 215 -32.72 -18.92 -29.51
CA ALA A 215 -33.71 -17.87 -29.32
C ALA A 215 -33.68 -16.84 -30.48
N ALA A 216 -32.50 -16.52 -31.02
CA ALA A 216 -32.39 -15.65 -32.19
C ALA A 216 -32.97 -16.30 -33.46
N THR A 217 -32.76 -17.61 -33.64
CA THR A 217 -33.31 -18.37 -34.78
C THR A 217 -34.84 -18.41 -34.73
N ASP A 218 -35.44 -18.57 -33.54
CA ASP A 218 -36.89 -18.47 -33.32
C ASP A 218 -37.47 -17.10 -33.76
N LEU A 219 -36.64 -16.04 -33.80
CA LEU A 219 -37.01 -14.70 -34.28
C LEU A 219 -36.75 -14.49 -35.78
N GLY A 220 -36.30 -15.52 -36.50
CA GLY A 220 -35.95 -15.44 -37.92
C GLY A 220 -34.57 -14.84 -38.21
N VAL A 221 -33.71 -14.69 -37.19
CA VAL A 221 -32.32 -14.26 -37.39
C VAL A 221 -31.52 -15.40 -37.99
N THR A 222 -30.88 -15.16 -39.14
CA THR A 222 -30.02 -16.15 -39.80
C THR A 222 -28.55 -15.95 -39.39
N GLN A 223 -27.74 -16.99 -39.62
CA GLN A 223 -26.28 -16.94 -39.43
C GLN A 223 -25.57 -15.98 -40.41
N VAL A 224 -26.22 -15.62 -41.53
CA VAL A 224 -25.64 -14.74 -42.56
C VAL A 224 -25.95 -13.29 -42.21
N ALA A 225 -24.91 -12.48 -41.97
CA ALA A 225 -25.00 -11.07 -41.58
C ALA A 225 -25.37 -10.16 -42.76
N THR A 226 -26.62 -10.24 -43.23
CA THR A 226 -27.16 -9.25 -44.18
C THR A 226 -28.36 -8.56 -43.54
N ALA A 227 -28.26 -7.24 -43.37
CA ALA A 227 -29.33 -6.45 -42.77
C ALA A 227 -30.65 -6.62 -43.54
N LYS A 228 -31.72 -6.99 -42.84
CA LYS A 228 -33.04 -7.22 -43.43
C LYS A 228 -34.14 -6.92 -42.41
N ALA A 229 -35.29 -6.48 -42.91
CA ALA A 229 -36.51 -6.46 -42.11
C ALA A 229 -36.89 -7.89 -41.70
N LEU A 230 -37.13 -8.10 -40.40
CA LEU A 230 -37.70 -9.33 -39.86
C LEU A 230 -39.22 -9.22 -39.78
N PRO A 231 -39.95 -10.35 -39.64
CA PRO A 231 -41.37 -10.30 -39.29
C PRO A 231 -41.61 -9.46 -38.04
N ASP A 232 -42.78 -8.82 -37.97
CA ASP A 232 -43.20 -8.09 -36.78
C ASP A 232 -43.19 -9.02 -35.56
N ALA A 233 -42.66 -8.50 -34.45
CA ALA A 233 -42.49 -9.25 -33.22
C ALA A 233 -42.93 -8.40 -32.04
N LYS A 234 -43.95 -8.86 -31.30
CA LYS A 234 -44.44 -8.19 -30.09
C LYS A 234 -43.50 -8.49 -28.93
N ILE A 235 -42.63 -7.54 -28.62
CA ILE A 235 -41.61 -7.61 -27.58
C ILE A 235 -42.12 -6.87 -26.35
N ASP A 236 -42.07 -7.53 -25.18
CA ASP A 236 -42.34 -6.94 -23.87
C ASP A 236 -41.22 -7.35 -22.91
N ILE A 237 -40.50 -6.36 -22.40
CA ILE A 237 -39.38 -6.53 -21.45
C ILE A 237 -39.74 -5.78 -20.18
N GLN A 238 -39.76 -6.48 -19.05
CA GLN A 238 -39.88 -5.89 -17.72
C GLN A 238 -38.65 -6.29 -16.91
N MET A 239 -37.92 -5.29 -16.44
CA MET A 239 -36.73 -5.52 -15.63
C MET A 239 -36.73 -4.54 -14.45
N THR A 240 -36.46 -5.07 -13.26
CA THR A 240 -36.14 -4.27 -12.07
C THR A 240 -34.70 -4.57 -11.69
N ILE A 241 -33.84 -3.56 -11.83
CA ILE A 241 -32.41 -3.66 -11.54
C ILE A 241 -32.02 -2.55 -10.58
N ASP A 242 -31.66 -2.96 -9.38
CA ASP A 242 -31.18 -2.10 -8.31
C ASP A 242 -29.68 -1.94 -8.44
N ARG A 243 -29.22 -0.70 -8.63
CA ARG A 243 -27.79 -0.33 -8.69
C ARG A 243 -27.46 0.54 -7.50
N SER A 244 -26.45 0.13 -6.74
CA SER A 244 -26.01 0.84 -5.54
C SER A 244 -24.49 0.74 -5.38
N LYS A 245 -23.95 1.50 -4.43
CA LYS A 245 -22.59 1.28 -3.91
C LYS A 245 -22.71 0.74 -2.50
N GLN A 246 -21.91 -0.25 -2.14
CA GLN A 246 -21.87 -0.83 -0.79
C GLN A 246 -20.42 -0.85 -0.27
N PRO A 247 -20.20 -0.66 1.03
CA PRO A 247 -18.88 -0.87 1.61
C PRO A 247 -18.48 -2.35 1.45
N ALA A 248 -17.21 -2.57 1.14
CA ALA A 248 -16.60 -3.87 1.03
C ALA A 248 -15.20 -3.84 1.66
N GLU A 249 -14.63 -5.01 1.90
CA GLU A 249 -13.37 -5.18 2.61
C GLU A 249 -12.45 -6.10 1.82
N ASN A 250 -11.21 -5.67 1.61
CA ASN A 250 -10.10 -6.57 1.31
C ASN A 250 -9.56 -7.12 2.63
N LEU A 251 -8.85 -8.24 2.56
CA LEU A 251 -8.03 -8.75 3.67
C LEU A 251 -6.56 -8.73 3.26
N ILE A 252 -5.71 -8.23 4.15
CA ILE A 252 -4.26 -8.18 3.97
C ILE A 252 -3.61 -8.85 5.17
N GLY A 253 -2.90 -9.96 4.91
CA GLY A 253 -2.17 -10.71 5.93
C GLY A 253 -0.70 -10.81 5.60
N VAL A 254 0.12 -11.02 6.64
CA VAL A 254 1.57 -11.04 6.55
C VAL A 254 2.12 -12.31 7.18
N ILE A 255 3.10 -12.92 6.52
CA ILE A 255 4.04 -13.88 7.12
C ILE A 255 5.43 -13.23 7.13
N PRO A 256 5.97 -12.82 8.30
CA PRO A 256 7.26 -12.15 8.41
C PRO A 256 8.43 -13.01 7.90
N GLY A 257 9.32 -12.41 7.12
CA GLY A 257 10.56 -13.04 6.67
C GLY A 257 11.73 -12.83 7.63
N GLU A 258 12.93 -13.29 7.24
CA GLU A 258 14.18 -12.98 7.95
C GLU A 258 14.71 -11.57 7.63
N LYS A 259 14.56 -11.14 6.38
CA LYS A 259 14.87 -9.80 5.86
C LYS A 259 13.57 -9.02 5.68
N GLU A 260 13.24 -8.24 6.70
CA GLU A 260 11.95 -7.59 6.86
C GLU A 260 11.81 -6.28 6.06
N GLU A 261 12.80 -5.91 5.24
CA GLU A 261 12.75 -4.74 4.36
C GLU A 261 12.26 -5.07 2.94
N LYS A 262 12.09 -6.35 2.59
CA LYS A 262 11.63 -6.81 1.28
C LYS A 262 10.48 -7.80 1.39
N ALA A 263 9.58 -7.77 0.42
CA ALA A 263 8.42 -8.64 0.39
C ALA A 263 8.05 -9.18 -1.00
N ILE A 264 7.34 -10.31 -1.02
CA ILE A 264 6.57 -10.78 -2.17
C ILE A 264 5.09 -10.57 -1.87
N LEU A 265 4.37 -9.92 -2.78
CA LEU A 265 2.92 -9.72 -2.69
C LEU A 265 2.19 -10.78 -3.52
N TYR A 266 1.41 -11.62 -2.86
CA TYR A 266 0.40 -12.46 -3.49
C TYR A 266 -0.96 -11.76 -3.47
N ILE A 267 -1.67 -11.76 -4.60
CA ILE A 267 -3.02 -11.22 -4.72
C ILE A 267 -3.97 -12.19 -5.43
N ALA A 268 -5.16 -12.37 -4.88
CA ALA A 268 -6.25 -13.10 -5.52
C ALA A 268 -7.60 -12.47 -5.16
N ASN A 269 -8.60 -12.70 -6.00
CA ASN A 269 -9.96 -12.25 -5.73
C ASN A 269 -10.71 -13.20 -4.80
N LEU A 270 -11.33 -12.65 -3.76
CA LEU A 270 -12.25 -13.37 -2.87
C LEU A 270 -13.66 -13.44 -3.44
N ASP A 271 -14.04 -12.45 -4.25
CA ASP A 271 -15.38 -12.33 -4.80
C ASP A 271 -15.68 -13.31 -5.93
N GLY A 272 -16.97 -13.48 -6.18
CA GLY A 272 -17.54 -14.26 -7.27
C GLY A 272 -18.64 -13.49 -8.01
N PHE A 273 -19.34 -14.14 -8.93
CA PHE A 273 -20.36 -13.49 -9.77
C PHE A 273 -21.69 -13.22 -9.06
N GLY A 274 -21.91 -13.77 -7.85
CA GLY A 274 -23.13 -13.54 -7.07
C GLY A 274 -24.28 -14.49 -7.36
N SER A 275 -25.49 -13.97 -7.19
CA SER A 275 -26.75 -14.72 -7.33
C SER A 275 -27.66 -14.13 -8.40
N LEU A 276 -28.47 -14.99 -8.98
CA LEU A 276 -29.50 -14.69 -9.96
C LEU A 276 -30.86 -14.39 -9.28
N PRO A 277 -31.80 -13.71 -9.97
CA PRO A 277 -33.12 -13.37 -9.41
C PRO A 277 -33.97 -14.59 -9.01
N ASP A 278 -33.68 -15.76 -9.58
CA ASP A 278 -34.34 -17.03 -9.30
C ASP A 278 -33.67 -17.85 -8.18
N ASN A 279 -32.80 -17.21 -7.39
CA ASN A 279 -32.04 -17.78 -6.28
C ASN A 279 -30.93 -18.78 -6.65
N ARG A 280 -30.67 -19.03 -7.94
CA ARG A 280 -29.43 -19.70 -8.35
C ARG A 280 -28.22 -18.82 -8.02
N TRP A 281 -27.06 -19.41 -7.75
CA TRP A 281 -25.80 -18.68 -7.51
C TRP A 281 -24.61 -19.32 -8.21
N TYR A 282 -23.61 -18.50 -8.50
CA TYR A 282 -22.33 -18.96 -9.04
C TYR A 282 -21.44 -19.39 -7.88
N GLU A 283 -20.92 -20.62 -7.90
CA GLU A 283 -20.01 -21.07 -6.84
C GLU A 283 -18.64 -20.39 -6.98
N SER A 284 -18.25 -19.99 -8.20
CA SER A 284 -17.01 -19.27 -8.50
C SER A 284 -15.79 -19.98 -7.88
N ALA A 285 -15.77 -21.31 -8.02
CA ALA A 285 -14.76 -22.17 -7.41
C ALA A 285 -13.38 -21.92 -8.04
N LYS A 286 -13.27 -22.05 -9.36
CA LYS A 286 -12.03 -21.72 -10.09
C LYS A 286 -11.84 -20.23 -10.22
N ALA A 287 -12.93 -19.47 -10.40
CA ALA A 287 -12.89 -18.03 -10.65
C ALA A 287 -12.30 -17.19 -9.50
N GLY A 288 -12.31 -17.72 -8.27
CA GLY A 288 -11.77 -17.03 -7.09
C GLY A 288 -11.41 -17.95 -5.91
N ALA A 289 -12.30 -18.85 -5.50
CA ALA A 289 -12.12 -19.62 -4.26
C ALA A 289 -10.84 -20.48 -4.24
N ALA A 290 -10.46 -21.07 -5.37
CA ALA A 290 -9.22 -21.83 -5.51
C ALA A 290 -7.97 -20.97 -5.28
N GLY A 291 -7.94 -19.73 -5.79
CA GLY A 291 -6.81 -18.81 -5.56
C GLY A 291 -6.67 -18.42 -4.09
N VAL A 292 -7.80 -18.15 -3.43
CA VAL A 292 -7.86 -17.88 -1.98
C VAL A 292 -7.32 -19.06 -1.17
N ALA A 293 -7.79 -20.27 -1.47
CA ALA A 293 -7.34 -21.50 -0.83
C ALA A 293 -5.83 -21.70 -1.01
N THR A 294 -5.32 -21.52 -2.22
CA THR A 294 -3.88 -21.63 -2.52
C THR A 294 -3.04 -20.65 -1.68
N MET A 295 -3.44 -19.38 -1.58
CA MET A 295 -2.73 -18.38 -0.78
C MET A 295 -2.71 -18.73 0.73
N LEU A 296 -3.82 -19.24 1.27
CA LEU A 296 -3.86 -19.69 2.67
C LEU A 296 -2.97 -20.92 2.91
N HIS A 297 -2.86 -21.83 1.93
CA HIS A 297 -1.92 -22.94 2.01
C HIS A 297 -0.47 -22.45 2.02
N LEU A 298 -0.10 -21.57 1.09
CA LEU A 298 1.24 -20.97 1.04
C LEU A 298 1.59 -20.33 2.39
N ALA A 299 0.68 -19.56 2.98
CA ALA A 299 0.91 -18.95 4.28
C ALA A 299 1.13 -19.97 5.40
N SER A 300 0.33 -21.04 5.45
CA SER A 300 0.56 -22.14 6.41
C SER A 300 1.92 -22.79 6.21
N HIS A 301 2.38 -22.95 4.97
CA HIS A 301 3.70 -23.51 4.67
C HIS A 301 4.81 -22.60 5.20
N TYR A 302 4.77 -21.31 4.89
CA TYR A 302 5.81 -20.34 5.26
C TYR A 302 5.76 -19.89 6.73
N ARG A 303 4.65 -20.14 7.44
CA ARG A 303 4.63 -20.09 8.91
C ARG A 303 5.61 -21.10 9.50
N ASP A 304 5.64 -22.31 8.95
CA ASP A 304 6.46 -23.42 9.44
C ASP A 304 7.87 -23.42 8.81
N HIS A 305 8.03 -22.77 7.65
CA HIS A 305 9.29 -22.62 6.91
C HIS A 305 9.56 -21.13 6.67
N LYS A 306 10.12 -20.44 7.67
CA LYS A 306 10.30 -18.98 7.62
C LYS A 306 11.10 -18.56 6.37
N PRO A 307 10.55 -17.70 5.49
CA PRO A 307 11.22 -17.26 4.26
C PRO A 307 12.23 -16.14 4.51
N GLU A 308 13.18 -15.90 3.59
CA GLU A 308 14.05 -14.70 3.70
C GLU A 308 13.25 -13.41 3.51
N TYR A 309 12.35 -13.31 2.53
CA TYR A 309 11.51 -12.13 2.35
C TYR A 309 10.15 -12.30 3.00
N THR A 310 9.61 -11.20 3.51
CA THR A 310 8.23 -11.14 4.02
C THR A 310 7.23 -11.52 2.91
N LEU A 311 6.18 -12.28 3.24
CA LEU A 311 5.10 -12.57 2.30
C LEU A 311 3.85 -11.78 2.68
N LEU A 312 3.36 -10.98 1.74
CA LEU A 312 2.09 -10.26 1.85
C LEU A 312 1.01 -11.02 1.07
N PHE A 313 -0.13 -11.25 1.68
CA PHE A 313 -1.27 -11.92 1.06
C PHE A 313 -2.48 -10.99 1.05
N ALA A 314 -2.89 -10.55 -0.14
CA ALA A 314 -4.04 -9.69 -0.35
C ALA A 314 -5.21 -10.45 -1.00
N PHE A 315 -6.29 -10.61 -0.25
CA PHE A 315 -7.56 -11.16 -0.72
C PHE A 315 -8.50 -10.01 -1.03
N VAL A 316 -8.76 -9.75 -2.31
CA VAL A 316 -9.45 -8.53 -2.74
C VAL A 316 -10.85 -8.79 -3.30
N GLY A 317 -11.72 -7.80 -3.19
CA GLY A 317 -13.03 -7.81 -3.85
C GLY A 317 -13.08 -6.88 -5.07
N GLY A 318 -14.17 -6.99 -5.83
CA GLY A 318 -14.51 -6.12 -6.95
C GLY A 318 -13.87 -6.55 -8.27
N LYS A 319 -13.32 -7.78 -8.37
CA LYS A 319 -12.66 -8.25 -9.61
C LYS A 319 -13.58 -8.13 -10.81
N PHE A 320 -14.82 -8.60 -10.65
CA PHE A 320 -15.78 -8.68 -11.75
C PHE A 320 -16.53 -7.36 -11.96
N THR A 321 -16.22 -6.31 -11.21
CA THR A 321 -16.79 -4.97 -11.36
C THR A 321 -15.75 -4.01 -11.92
N GLU A 322 -15.36 -2.97 -11.17
CA GLU A 322 -14.37 -1.99 -11.60
C GLU A 322 -13.01 -2.20 -10.92
N GLN A 323 -12.76 -3.39 -10.36
CA GLN A 323 -11.55 -3.77 -9.65
C GLN A 323 -11.24 -2.86 -8.45
N GLU A 324 -12.29 -2.44 -7.74
CA GLU A 324 -12.23 -1.44 -6.67
C GLU A 324 -11.30 -1.87 -5.52
N GLY A 325 -11.30 -3.16 -5.16
CA GLY A 325 -10.41 -3.68 -4.11
C GLY A 325 -8.93 -3.61 -4.51
N ALA A 326 -8.57 -3.95 -5.75
CA ALA A 326 -7.20 -3.84 -6.22
C ALA A 326 -6.71 -2.38 -6.32
N LYS A 327 -7.59 -1.45 -6.72
CA LYS A 327 -7.30 0.00 -6.70
C LYS A 327 -7.01 0.48 -5.28
N ALA A 328 -7.87 0.12 -4.31
CA ALA A 328 -7.65 0.47 -2.91
C ALA A 328 -6.35 -0.13 -2.36
N LEU A 329 -6.01 -1.36 -2.73
CA LEU A 329 -4.74 -1.99 -2.34
C LEU A 329 -3.54 -1.24 -2.91
N ALA A 330 -3.61 -0.84 -4.19
CA ALA A 330 -2.57 -0.10 -4.90
C ALA A 330 -2.23 1.25 -4.25
N GLU A 331 -3.20 1.86 -3.58
CA GLU A 331 -3.04 3.13 -2.85
C GLU A 331 -2.50 2.95 -1.42
N LYS A 332 -2.63 1.74 -0.85
CA LYS A 332 -2.25 1.45 0.54
C LYS A 332 -0.83 0.93 0.69
N LEU A 333 -0.40 0.05 -0.21
CA LEU A 333 0.89 -0.61 -0.11
C LEU A 333 2.02 0.25 -0.64
N ASN A 334 3.18 0.19 0.03
CA ASN A 334 4.42 0.73 -0.49
C ASN A 334 5.11 -0.31 -1.40
N PHE A 335 4.93 -0.17 -2.72
CA PHE A 335 5.48 -1.11 -3.71
C PHE A 335 7.02 -1.07 -3.83
N GLU A 336 7.67 -0.10 -3.20
CA GLU A 336 9.13 0.03 -3.11
C GLU A 336 9.79 -1.12 -2.33
N HIS A 337 9.08 -1.63 -1.33
CA HIS A 337 9.51 -2.78 -0.53
C HIS A 337 8.98 -4.11 -1.09
N ILE A 338 8.23 -4.09 -2.20
CA ILE A 338 7.68 -5.30 -2.83
C ILE A 338 8.57 -5.69 -4.00
N GLU A 339 9.35 -6.76 -3.82
CA GLU A 339 10.28 -7.28 -4.83
C GLU A 339 9.54 -7.91 -6.02
N THR A 340 8.43 -8.60 -5.79
CA THR A 340 7.60 -9.13 -6.87
C THR A 340 6.14 -9.19 -6.44
N THR A 341 5.23 -8.82 -7.34
CA THR A 341 3.79 -9.01 -7.19
C THR A 341 3.34 -10.20 -8.04
N VAL A 342 2.61 -11.14 -7.43
CA VAL A 342 2.09 -12.35 -8.07
C VAL A 342 0.56 -12.36 -7.97
N GLU A 343 -0.13 -12.25 -9.10
CA GLU A 343 -1.58 -12.47 -9.16
C GLU A 343 -1.90 -13.93 -9.48
N LEU A 344 -2.80 -14.52 -8.70
CA LEU A 344 -3.43 -15.80 -8.99
C LEU A 344 -4.81 -15.58 -9.62
N TYR A 345 -4.93 -15.85 -10.92
CA TYR A 345 -6.14 -15.65 -11.71
C TYR A 345 -6.71 -17.00 -12.16
N ALA A 346 -7.97 -17.30 -11.83
CA ALA A 346 -8.67 -18.52 -12.27
C ALA A 346 -7.85 -19.81 -12.01
N MET A 347 -7.76 -20.22 -10.75
CA MET A 347 -6.96 -21.37 -10.29
C MET A 347 -7.82 -22.65 -10.16
N GLY A 348 -7.24 -23.78 -9.79
CA GLY A 348 -7.98 -25.05 -9.58
C GLY A 348 -8.16 -25.87 -10.87
N GLY A 349 -7.18 -25.75 -11.77
CA GLY A 349 -7.08 -26.41 -13.05
C GLY A 349 -6.17 -27.65 -12.98
N SER A 350 -5.05 -27.60 -13.70
CA SER A 350 -4.04 -28.66 -13.74
C SER A 350 -3.08 -28.62 -12.53
N GLY A 351 -2.72 -27.41 -12.08
CA GLY A 351 -1.77 -27.20 -11.00
C GLY A 351 -0.31 -27.54 -11.32
N LEU A 352 0.00 -28.13 -12.48
CA LEU A 352 1.38 -28.38 -12.88
C LEU A 352 2.07 -27.10 -13.38
N ALA A 353 3.28 -26.82 -12.90
CA ALA A 353 4.04 -25.62 -13.27
C ALA A 353 4.25 -25.41 -14.78
N ASN A 354 4.39 -26.48 -15.57
CA ASN A 354 4.52 -26.39 -17.03
C ASN A 354 3.18 -26.27 -17.76
N GLU A 355 2.06 -26.51 -17.07
CA GLU A 355 0.72 -26.38 -17.61
C GLU A 355 0.02 -25.10 -17.15
N MET A 356 0.49 -24.46 -16.09
CA MET A 356 0.05 -23.10 -15.75
C MET A 356 0.57 -22.08 -16.76
N MET A 357 -0.23 -21.06 -17.01
CA MET A 357 0.06 -19.91 -17.84
C MET A 357 0.73 -18.83 -16.99
N TYR A 358 2.00 -18.55 -17.26
CA TYR A 358 2.76 -17.48 -16.61
C TYR A 358 2.94 -16.33 -17.57
N SER A 359 2.67 -15.11 -17.12
CA SER A 359 3.02 -13.92 -17.88
C SER A 359 3.54 -12.81 -16.98
N TYR A 360 4.28 -11.88 -17.57
CA TYR A 360 4.78 -10.68 -16.90
C TYR A 360 4.44 -9.45 -17.73
N THR A 361 4.37 -8.27 -17.11
CA THR A 361 3.70 -7.11 -17.72
C THR A 361 4.63 -6.00 -18.20
N ASP A 362 5.92 -6.05 -17.85
CA ASP A 362 6.90 -5.03 -18.25
C ASP A 362 8.15 -5.68 -18.88
N PRO A 363 8.62 -5.21 -20.05
CA PRO A 363 9.82 -5.74 -20.71
C PRO A 363 11.08 -5.72 -19.85
N SER A 364 11.23 -4.75 -18.94
CA SER A 364 12.39 -4.64 -18.05
C SER A 364 12.51 -5.81 -17.06
N TYR A 365 11.43 -6.58 -16.84
CA TYR A 365 11.44 -7.77 -15.99
C TYR A 365 11.91 -9.04 -16.71
N SER A 366 12.08 -9.00 -18.03
CA SER A 366 12.39 -10.18 -18.86
C SER A 366 13.60 -10.99 -18.37
N ALA A 367 14.69 -10.33 -17.98
CA ALA A 367 15.88 -11.01 -17.49
C ALA A 367 15.62 -11.82 -16.21
N THR A 368 14.85 -11.25 -15.26
CA THR A 368 14.43 -11.95 -14.04
C THR A 368 13.44 -13.06 -14.38
N ALA A 369 12.44 -12.76 -15.21
CA ALA A 369 11.45 -13.73 -15.66
C ALA A 369 12.10 -14.99 -16.26
N SER A 370 13.11 -14.86 -17.12
CA SER A 370 13.83 -16.00 -17.71
C SER A 370 14.62 -16.84 -16.70
N ARG A 371 14.94 -16.32 -15.51
CA ARG A 371 15.63 -17.07 -14.45
C ARG A 371 14.67 -17.80 -13.52
N VAL A 372 13.50 -17.22 -13.23
CA VAL A 372 12.61 -17.67 -12.16
C VAL A 372 11.31 -18.31 -12.65
N LEU A 373 10.84 -17.95 -13.86
CA LEU A 373 9.60 -18.46 -14.45
C LEU A 373 9.88 -19.60 -15.45
N PRO A 374 8.88 -20.46 -15.75
CA PRO A 374 9.00 -21.46 -16.81
C PRO A 374 9.30 -20.83 -18.17
N GLN A 375 9.95 -21.58 -19.07
CA GLN A 375 10.27 -21.12 -20.44
C GLN A 375 9.04 -20.75 -21.28
N THR A 376 7.86 -21.24 -20.90
CA THR A 376 6.58 -20.91 -21.53
C THR A 376 6.03 -19.54 -21.13
N ALA A 377 6.66 -18.85 -20.18
CA ALA A 377 6.24 -17.52 -19.76
C ALA A 377 6.42 -16.48 -20.87
N TRP A 378 5.48 -15.54 -20.99
CA TRP A 378 5.52 -14.50 -22.03
C TRP A 378 5.25 -13.09 -21.48
N LEU A 379 5.73 -12.09 -22.21
CA LEU A 379 5.36 -10.70 -21.96
C LEU A 379 3.89 -10.49 -22.37
N ASN A 380 3.04 -10.14 -21.41
CA ASN A 380 1.64 -9.87 -21.65
C ASN A 380 1.37 -8.36 -21.71
N THR A 381 0.97 -7.88 -22.89
CA THR A 381 0.58 -6.49 -23.14
C THR A 381 -0.94 -6.28 -23.08
N ASP A 382 -1.73 -7.34 -22.97
CA ASP A 382 -3.17 -7.29 -22.81
C ASP A 382 -3.57 -7.95 -21.48
N LEU A 383 -3.74 -7.10 -20.47
CA LEU A 383 -4.03 -7.53 -19.10
C LEU A 383 -5.51 -7.89 -18.89
N GLY A 384 -6.36 -7.64 -19.90
CA GLY A 384 -7.79 -7.88 -19.84
C GLY A 384 -8.42 -7.36 -18.54
N ASN A 385 -9.09 -8.25 -17.82
CA ASN A 385 -9.77 -7.98 -16.55
C ASN A 385 -8.99 -8.47 -15.32
N ALA A 386 -7.71 -8.84 -15.45
CA ALA A 386 -6.89 -9.27 -14.32
C ALA A 386 -6.63 -8.10 -13.36
N LEU A 387 -6.47 -8.38 -12.06
CA LEU A 387 -6.19 -7.38 -11.03
C LEU A 387 -4.88 -6.62 -11.30
N THR A 388 -3.94 -7.27 -11.97
CA THR A 388 -2.68 -6.73 -12.52
C THR A 388 -2.89 -5.46 -13.33
N SER A 389 -4.04 -5.31 -13.99
CA SER A 389 -4.40 -4.10 -14.74
C SER A 389 -4.48 -2.84 -13.87
N GLN A 390 -4.66 -2.98 -12.55
CA GLN A 390 -4.59 -1.85 -11.60
C GLN A 390 -3.20 -1.67 -10.99
N LEU A 391 -2.38 -2.73 -10.94
CA LEU A 391 -1.11 -2.75 -10.23
C LEU A 391 0.12 -2.48 -11.11
N TRP A 392 0.03 -2.68 -12.42
CA TRP A 392 1.18 -2.53 -13.34
C TRP A 392 1.76 -1.11 -13.38
N THR A 393 1.01 -0.09 -12.97
CA THR A 393 1.51 1.29 -12.82
C THR A 393 2.29 1.51 -11.53
N LYS A 394 2.12 0.63 -10.53
CA LYS A 394 2.80 0.70 -9.23
C LYS A 394 4.08 -0.15 -9.20
N THR A 395 4.17 -1.18 -10.02
CA THR A 395 5.36 -2.03 -10.12
C THR A 395 5.55 -2.58 -11.53
N LYS A 396 6.81 -2.71 -11.93
CA LYS A 396 7.24 -3.39 -13.15
C LYS A 396 7.52 -4.88 -12.92
N LYS A 397 7.62 -5.31 -11.66
CA LYS A 397 7.99 -6.67 -11.24
C LYS A 397 6.73 -7.46 -10.92
N LEU A 398 5.93 -7.73 -11.94
CA LEU A 398 4.61 -8.30 -11.77
C LEU A 398 4.47 -9.58 -12.62
N VAL A 399 3.94 -10.63 -12.00
CA VAL A 399 3.66 -11.94 -12.60
C VAL A 399 2.17 -12.25 -12.48
N LEU A 400 1.53 -12.55 -13.60
CA LEU A 400 0.16 -13.08 -13.66
C LEU A 400 0.22 -14.58 -13.91
N ILE A 401 -0.43 -15.35 -13.04
CA ILE A 401 -0.52 -16.80 -13.14
C ILE A 401 -1.97 -17.20 -13.34
N ARG A 402 -2.24 -17.97 -14.39
CA ARG A 402 -3.53 -18.61 -14.64
C ARG A 402 -3.37 -20.11 -14.79
N ASP A 403 -4.24 -20.90 -14.18
CA ASP A 403 -4.20 -22.34 -14.37
C ASP A 403 -4.92 -22.75 -15.67
N ARG A 404 -4.46 -23.81 -16.34
CA ARG A 404 -5.12 -24.36 -17.52
C ARG A 404 -6.40 -25.09 -17.14
N ASN A 405 -7.29 -25.34 -18.11
CA ASN A 405 -8.56 -26.06 -17.89
C ASN A 405 -9.51 -25.36 -16.91
N THR A 406 -9.49 -24.03 -16.97
CA THR A 406 -10.32 -23.13 -16.15
C THR A 406 -11.39 -22.41 -16.96
N TRP A 407 -11.63 -22.79 -18.22
CA TRP A 407 -12.57 -22.16 -19.18
C TRP A 407 -14.06 -22.12 -18.81
N ILE A 408 -14.40 -22.69 -17.66
CA ILE A 408 -15.75 -22.68 -17.08
C ILE A 408 -15.87 -21.62 -15.98
N ASP A 409 -14.78 -20.92 -15.65
CA ASP A 409 -14.66 -19.97 -14.54
C ASP A 409 -15.74 -18.88 -14.54
N ASP A 410 -16.43 -18.68 -15.65
CA ASP A 410 -17.46 -17.68 -15.86
C ASP A 410 -18.88 -18.23 -16.07
N SER A 411 -19.07 -19.51 -15.77
CA SER A 411 -20.31 -20.26 -15.99
C SER A 411 -20.90 -20.76 -14.67
N MET A 412 -22.21 -21.06 -14.69
CA MET A 412 -22.87 -21.82 -13.62
C MET A 412 -22.29 -23.23 -13.44
N SER A 413 -21.49 -23.71 -14.39
CA SER A 413 -20.73 -24.95 -14.30
C SER A 413 -19.42 -24.83 -13.52
N ASP A 414 -18.95 -23.62 -13.14
CA ASP A 414 -17.84 -23.46 -12.19
C ASP A 414 -18.28 -23.90 -10.79
N LYS A 415 -18.10 -25.19 -10.51
CA LYS A 415 -18.53 -25.88 -9.30
C LYS A 415 -17.32 -26.33 -8.48
N ALA A 416 -17.43 -26.34 -7.15
CA ALA A 416 -16.36 -26.84 -6.29
C ALA A 416 -15.96 -28.29 -6.61
N LEU A 417 -16.94 -29.11 -7.02
CA LEU A 417 -16.72 -30.50 -7.45
C LEU A 417 -15.86 -30.63 -8.72
N ASN A 418 -15.68 -29.54 -9.48
CA ASN A 418 -14.85 -29.49 -10.69
C ASN A 418 -13.39 -29.08 -10.41
N VAL A 419 -13.03 -28.88 -9.14
CA VAL A 419 -11.65 -28.72 -8.70
C VAL A 419 -11.17 -30.06 -8.14
N ASN A 420 -10.00 -30.53 -8.58
CA ASN A 420 -9.42 -31.79 -8.15
C ASN A 420 -8.36 -31.55 -7.07
N ARG A 421 -8.38 -32.32 -5.97
CA ARG A 421 -7.42 -32.17 -4.86
C ARG A 421 -5.97 -32.39 -5.30
N THR A 422 -5.69 -33.46 -6.03
CA THR A 422 -4.32 -33.78 -6.48
C THR A 422 -3.75 -32.66 -7.33
N ALA A 423 -4.54 -32.11 -8.25
CA ALA A 423 -4.16 -30.95 -9.05
C ALA A 423 -3.95 -29.69 -8.18
N PHE A 424 -4.84 -29.42 -7.23
CA PHE A 424 -4.70 -28.31 -6.29
C PHE A 424 -3.39 -28.40 -5.48
N ASP A 425 -3.08 -29.57 -4.90
CA ASP A 425 -1.88 -29.79 -4.10
C ASP A 425 -0.59 -29.65 -4.96
N ALA A 426 -0.62 -30.10 -6.22
CA ALA A 426 0.46 -29.88 -7.18
C ALA A 426 0.64 -28.38 -7.51
N GLY A 427 -0.47 -27.65 -7.62
CA GLY A 427 -0.49 -26.19 -7.81
C GLY A 427 0.19 -25.45 -6.66
N VAL A 428 -0.15 -25.80 -5.43
CA VAL A 428 0.50 -25.25 -4.23
C VAL A 428 2.00 -25.53 -4.26
N THR A 429 2.41 -26.78 -4.52
CA THR A 429 3.83 -27.17 -4.58
C THR A 429 4.59 -26.35 -5.63
N SER A 430 3.98 -26.15 -6.81
CA SER A 430 4.55 -25.34 -7.88
C SER A 430 4.77 -23.87 -7.47
N LEU A 431 3.86 -23.31 -6.67
CA LEU A 431 3.92 -21.92 -6.20
C LEU A 431 4.86 -21.72 -5.01
N VAL A 432 5.04 -22.73 -4.15
CA VAL A 432 6.14 -22.74 -3.16
C VAL A 432 7.47 -22.64 -3.89
N GLY A 433 7.72 -23.55 -4.85
CA GLY A 433 8.96 -23.53 -5.62
C GLY A 433 9.17 -22.24 -6.44
N LEU A 434 8.11 -21.58 -6.91
CA LEU A 434 8.21 -20.26 -7.52
C LEU A 434 8.64 -19.20 -6.51
N THR A 435 7.99 -19.15 -5.34
CA THR A 435 8.28 -18.19 -4.27
C THR A 435 9.75 -18.28 -3.87
N ASP A 436 10.25 -19.49 -3.64
CA ASP A 436 11.65 -19.71 -3.25
C ASP A 436 12.63 -19.20 -4.32
N ARG A 437 12.33 -19.43 -5.62
CA ARG A 437 13.15 -18.90 -6.72
C ARG A 437 13.12 -17.38 -6.82
N LEU A 438 11.96 -16.75 -6.60
CA LEU A 438 11.81 -15.29 -6.57
C LEU A 438 12.65 -14.68 -5.44
N ILE A 439 12.59 -15.27 -4.25
CA ILE A 439 13.38 -14.85 -3.10
C ILE A 439 14.89 -15.01 -3.40
N ALA A 440 15.30 -16.21 -3.82
CA ALA A 440 16.70 -16.50 -4.10
C ALA A 440 17.31 -15.59 -5.19
N ASP A 441 16.56 -15.30 -6.26
CA ASP A 441 17.03 -14.37 -7.30
C ASP A 441 17.16 -12.94 -6.75
N GLY A 442 16.17 -12.47 -5.98
CA GLY A 442 16.20 -11.15 -5.35
C GLY A 442 17.41 -10.98 -4.44
N VAL A 443 17.69 -11.97 -3.58
CA VAL A 443 18.86 -12.00 -2.70
C VAL A 443 20.15 -12.00 -3.51
N ALA A 444 20.28 -12.88 -4.50
CA ALA A 444 21.47 -12.96 -5.34
C ALA A 444 21.73 -11.67 -6.14
N GLN A 445 20.70 -10.99 -6.64
CA GLN A 445 20.88 -9.70 -7.33
C GLN A 445 21.30 -8.58 -6.37
N ALA A 446 20.87 -8.62 -5.10
CA ALA A 446 21.31 -7.66 -4.09
C ALA A 446 22.78 -7.88 -3.68
N GLU A 447 23.25 -9.13 -3.69
CA GLU A 447 24.61 -9.51 -3.29
C GLU A 447 25.67 -9.41 -4.42
N LYS A 448 25.26 -9.35 -5.69
CA LYS A 448 26.20 -9.09 -6.80
C LYS A 448 26.84 -7.71 -6.64
N SER A 449 28.12 -7.71 -6.28
CA SER A 449 28.95 -6.50 -6.16
C SER A 449 28.87 -5.66 -7.42
N PHE A 450 28.46 -4.40 -7.28
CA PHE A 450 28.63 -3.40 -8.33
C PHE A 450 30.10 -3.39 -8.80
N ALA A 451 30.34 -3.45 -10.11
CA ALA A 451 31.69 -3.49 -10.66
C ALA A 451 32.31 -2.08 -10.63
N TYR A 452 32.90 -1.72 -9.49
CA TYR A 452 33.64 -0.48 -9.36
C TYR A 452 34.84 -0.41 -10.32
N GLY A 453 35.21 0.81 -10.74
CA GLY A 453 36.41 1.02 -11.57
C GLY A 453 36.17 1.05 -13.08
N THR A 454 34.92 1.14 -13.54
CA THR A 454 34.63 1.50 -14.95
C THR A 454 35.10 2.93 -15.24
N SER A 455 35.76 3.14 -16.38
CA SER A 455 36.19 4.48 -16.81
C SER A 455 35.02 5.47 -16.93
N PRO A 456 35.20 6.75 -16.55
CA PRO A 456 34.17 7.75 -16.72
C PRO A 456 33.75 7.94 -18.18
N VAL A 457 32.47 8.18 -18.40
CA VAL A 457 31.90 8.47 -19.72
C VAL A 457 31.80 9.97 -19.93
N ASP A 458 32.19 10.46 -21.10
CA ASP A 458 31.96 11.85 -21.50
C ASP A 458 30.46 12.17 -21.55
N THR A 459 30.07 13.31 -20.96
CA THR A 459 28.67 13.73 -20.91
C THR A 459 28.52 15.25 -20.84
N ASN A 460 27.28 15.73 -20.85
CA ASN A 460 26.94 17.08 -20.43
C ASN A 460 26.36 17.04 -19.01
N PHE A 461 26.60 18.08 -18.22
CA PHE A 461 25.91 18.22 -16.94
C PHE A 461 24.39 18.32 -17.17
N PRO A 462 23.55 17.68 -16.32
CA PRO A 462 22.11 17.59 -16.50
C PRO A 462 21.47 18.96 -16.73
N GLY A 463 20.67 19.09 -17.80
CA GLY A 463 19.98 20.34 -18.12
C GLY A 463 20.88 21.47 -18.63
N THR A 464 22.13 21.19 -19.00
CA THR A 464 23.09 22.19 -19.50
C THR A 464 23.82 21.71 -20.76
N THR A 465 24.55 22.62 -21.41
CA THR A 465 25.52 22.32 -22.48
C THR A 465 26.96 22.20 -21.99
N ALA A 466 27.19 22.35 -20.68
CA ALA A 466 28.53 22.28 -20.09
C ALA A 466 29.01 20.82 -20.10
N LYS A 467 30.25 20.61 -20.56
CA LYS A 467 30.86 19.27 -20.64
C LYS A 467 31.36 18.81 -19.28
N GLY A 468 31.24 17.51 -19.03
CA GLY A 468 31.77 16.85 -17.85
C GLY A 468 31.93 15.34 -18.07
N LYS A 469 32.19 14.64 -16.97
CA LYS A 469 32.37 13.19 -16.89
C LYS A 469 31.30 12.59 -16.01
N LYS A 470 30.81 11.42 -16.39
CA LYS A 470 29.81 10.65 -15.66
C LYS A 470 30.41 9.36 -15.12
N PHE A 471 30.21 9.09 -13.83
CA PHE A 471 30.49 7.80 -13.19
C PHE A 471 29.19 7.19 -12.68
N GLU A 472 29.18 5.88 -12.64
CA GLU A 472 28.13 5.11 -11.99
C GLU A 472 28.75 4.43 -10.77
N THR A 473 28.04 4.47 -9.66
CA THR A 473 28.34 3.70 -8.44
C THR A 473 27.11 2.85 -8.10
N LYS A 474 27.12 2.07 -7.02
CA LYS A 474 25.96 1.27 -6.60
C LYS A 474 24.74 2.17 -6.34
N HIS A 475 24.94 3.30 -5.66
CA HIS A 475 23.86 4.20 -5.20
C HIS A 475 23.89 5.60 -5.82
N PHE A 476 24.94 5.97 -6.54
CA PHE A 476 25.10 7.31 -7.14
C PHE A 476 25.31 7.32 -8.65
N THR A 477 24.77 8.36 -9.28
CA THR A 477 25.22 8.89 -10.57
C THR A 477 26.10 10.10 -10.29
N VAL A 478 27.40 10.03 -10.57
CA VAL A 478 28.32 11.12 -10.27
C VAL A 478 28.66 11.90 -11.54
N TYR A 479 28.52 13.22 -11.49
CA TYR A 479 28.96 14.13 -12.53
C TYR A 479 30.15 14.93 -12.02
N ALA A 480 31.26 14.92 -12.75
CA ALA A 480 32.46 15.67 -12.40
C ALA A 480 32.98 16.48 -13.58
N ASP A 481 33.61 17.63 -13.35
CA ASP A 481 34.41 18.26 -14.39
C ASP A 481 35.73 17.49 -14.62
N ASP A 482 36.48 17.83 -15.68
CA ASP A 482 37.71 17.12 -16.06
C ASP A 482 38.79 17.11 -14.97
N MET A 483 38.80 18.12 -14.09
CA MET A 483 39.74 18.21 -12.98
C MET A 483 39.39 17.16 -11.92
N TYR A 484 38.11 17.09 -11.54
CA TYR A 484 37.64 16.22 -10.46
C TYR A 484 37.40 14.78 -10.91
N ALA A 485 37.15 14.54 -12.19
CA ALA A 485 36.98 13.19 -12.72
C ALA A 485 38.18 12.27 -12.42
N LYS A 486 39.39 12.82 -12.35
CA LYS A 486 40.60 12.06 -12.00
C LYS A 486 40.69 11.70 -10.51
N GLN A 487 39.91 12.39 -9.67
CA GLN A 487 39.92 12.27 -8.21
C GLN A 487 38.81 11.34 -7.69
N VAL A 488 37.75 11.08 -8.48
CA VAL A 488 36.70 10.10 -8.17
C VAL A 488 37.21 8.67 -8.43
N THR A 489 38.17 8.24 -7.63
CA THR A 489 38.78 6.89 -7.70
C THR A 489 37.80 5.79 -7.28
N THR A 490 38.13 4.53 -7.56
CA THR A 490 37.36 3.37 -7.05
C THR A 490 37.17 3.40 -5.54
N ALA A 491 38.21 3.78 -4.77
CA ALA A 491 38.13 3.89 -3.32
C ALA A 491 37.15 4.99 -2.89
N VAL A 492 37.15 6.13 -3.58
CA VAL A 492 36.17 7.20 -3.34
C VAL A 492 34.76 6.70 -3.62
N GLN A 493 34.52 6.05 -4.77
CA GLN A 493 33.21 5.50 -5.14
C GLN A 493 32.69 4.48 -4.11
N GLN A 494 33.55 3.58 -3.65
CA GLN A 494 33.23 2.60 -2.61
C GLN A 494 32.89 3.28 -1.28
N GLU A 495 33.64 4.32 -0.90
CA GLU A 495 33.31 5.09 0.30
C GLU A 495 32.00 5.86 0.14
N MET A 496 31.67 6.40 -1.04
CA MET A 496 30.37 7.04 -1.29
C MET A 496 29.22 6.05 -1.03
N ASP A 497 29.31 4.87 -1.63
CA ASP A 497 28.31 3.83 -1.48
C ASP A 497 28.24 3.30 -0.06
N SER A 498 29.37 3.17 0.63
CA SER A 498 29.43 2.79 2.05
C SER A 498 28.77 3.85 2.93
N ILE A 499 29.05 5.15 2.70
CA ILE A 499 28.38 6.25 3.40
C ILE A 499 26.87 6.19 3.15
N TYR A 500 26.43 6.01 1.90
CA TYR A 500 25.01 5.89 1.58
C TYR A 500 24.37 4.72 2.30
N GLU A 501 24.99 3.54 2.30
CA GLU A 501 24.46 2.34 2.96
C GLU A 501 24.33 2.55 4.47
N ARG A 502 25.32 3.17 5.11
CA ARG A 502 25.27 3.47 6.55
C ARG A 502 24.15 4.47 6.88
N ILE A 503 23.91 5.48 6.05
CA ILE A 503 22.83 6.46 6.26
C ILE A 503 21.45 5.88 5.88
N ALA A 504 21.38 5.04 4.85
CA ALA A 504 20.14 4.43 4.38
C ALA A 504 19.55 3.43 5.38
N LYS A 505 20.37 2.76 6.20
CA LYS A 505 19.90 1.89 7.30
C LYS A 505 18.98 2.62 8.29
N ALA A 506 19.26 3.89 8.53
CA ALA A 506 18.43 4.74 9.37
C ALA A 506 17.19 5.26 8.64
N ASN A 507 17.05 5.11 7.32
CA ASN A 507 15.97 5.73 6.54
C ASN A 507 14.76 4.80 6.32
N TYR A 508 13.58 5.16 6.83
CA TYR A 508 12.34 4.42 6.58
C TYR A 508 11.72 4.61 5.21
N TYR A 509 12.11 5.65 4.47
CA TYR A 509 11.58 5.96 3.14
C TYR A 509 12.71 6.07 2.12
N PRO A 510 13.42 4.97 1.82
CA PRO A 510 14.34 4.96 0.69
C PRO A 510 13.51 4.82 -0.59
N VAL A 511 13.45 5.83 -1.47
CA VAL A 511 12.83 5.63 -2.80
C VAL A 511 13.74 4.69 -3.65
N PRO A 512 13.38 3.44 -3.94
CA PRO A 512 14.28 2.48 -4.57
C PRO A 512 14.45 2.75 -6.05
N GLY A 513 15.62 2.40 -6.57
CA GLY A 513 15.91 2.38 -8.00
C GLY A 513 16.28 3.72 -8.61
N GLN A 514 16.22 4.83 -7.86
CA GLN A 514 16.79 6.11 -8.28
C GLN A 514 18.16 6.31 -7.61
N LYS A 515 19.23 6.37 -8.41
CA LYS A 515 20.54 6.73 -7.88
C LYS A 515 20.57 8.20 -7.45
N VAL A 516 21.26 8.50 -6.36
CA VAL A 516 21.57 9.86 -5.93
C VAL A 516 22.46 10.51 -6.99
N ILE A 517 22.08 11.67 -7.50
CA ILE A 517 22.94 12.43 -8.40
C ILE A 517 23.93 13.22 -7.55
N ALA A 518 25.24 13.04 -7.75
CA ALA A 518 26.29 13.80 -7.08
C ALA A 518 27.05 14.67 -8.10
N PHE A 519 27.49 15.85 -7.68
CA PHE A 519 28.26 16.78 -8.50
C PHE A 519 29.64 17.03 -7.89
N TYR A 520 30.66 17.09 -8.74
CA TYR A 520 32.02 17.52 -8.41
C TYR A 520 32.45 18.56 -9.43
N MET A 521 32.16 19.83 -9.14
CA MET A 521 32.26 20.92 -10.10
C MET A 521 32.91 22.13 -9.48
N LYS A 522 33.78 22.81 -10.23
CA LYS A 522 34.37 24.10 -9.81
C LYS A 522 33.37 25.26 -9.77
N ASP A 523 32.36 25.26 -10.65
CA ASP A 523 31.36 26.34 -10.75
C ASP A 523 30.15 26.07 -9.85
N ALA A 524 30.19 26.63 -8.64
CA ALA A 524 29.12 26.51 -7.66
C ALA A 524 27.78 27.13 -8.11
N SER A 525 27.82 28.20 -8.91
CA SER A 525 26.60 28.85 -9.41
C SER A 525 25.91 27.99 -10.45
N MET A 526 26.67 27.36 -11.34
CA MET A 526 26.15 26.39 -12.30
C MET A 526 25.58 25.16 -11.60
N ALA A 527 26.29 24.62 -10.61
CA ALA A 527 25.81 23.50 -9.84
C ALA A 527 24.51 23.84 -9.08
N ALA A 528 24.43 25.01 -8.41
CA ALA A 528 23.21 25.49 -7.77
C ALA A 528 22.02 25.68 -8.74
N LYS A 529 22.28 26.08 -9.99
CA LYS A 529 21.26 26.18 -11.06
C LYS A 529 20.76 24.83 -11.54
N ILE A 530 21.65 23.87 -11.79
CA ILE A 530 21.29 22.48 -12.13
C ILE A 530 20.40 21.89 -11.03
N MET A 531 20.69 22.27 -9.79
CA MET A 531 20.01 21.86 -8.57
C MET A 531 18.76 22.69 -8.21
N GLY A 532 18.45 23.77 -8.94
CA GLY A 532 17.29 24.63 -8.63
C GLY A 532 17.34 25.36 -7.28
N ARG A 533 18.51 25.52 -6.65
CA ARG A 533 18.69 26.16 -5.32
C ARG A 533 18.82 27.68 -5.44
N ARG A 534 17.67 28.36 -5.44
CA ARG A 534 17.57 29.82 -5.64
C ARG A 534 18.29 30.63 -4.56
N ASP A 535 18.30 30.14 -3.33
CA ASP A 535 18.98 30.75 -2.18
C ASP A 535 20.51 30.88 -2.39
N LEU A 536 21.12 29.90 -3.07
CA LEU A 536 22.56 29.90 -3.36
C LEU A 536 22.92 30.59 -4.67
N ILE A 537 21.95 30.74 -5.58
CA ILE A 537 22.12 31.53 -6.80
C ILE A 537 22.20 33.02 -6.47
N GLU A 538 21.45 33.47 -5.46
CA GLU A 538 21.36 34.88 -5.08
C GLU A 538 22.42 35.31 -4.06
N ARG A 539 22.91 34.39 -3.21
CA ARG A 539 23.89 34.64 -2.14
C ARG A 539 24.89 33.49 -1.99
N PRO A 540 25.75 33.23 -2.99
CA PRO A 540 26.67 32.09 -2.99
C PRO A 540 27.67 32.13 -1.81
N GLU A 541 27.97 33.31 -1.26
CA GLU A 541 28.82 33.52 -0.09
C GLU A 541 28.16 33.15 1.25
N GLN A 542 26.83 32.94 1.27
CA GLN A 542 26.06 32.51 2.45
C GLN A 542 25.72 31.01 2.40
N ALA A 543 26.40 30.24 1.54
CA ALA A 543 26.21 28.81 1.44
C ALA A 543 26.61 28.10 2.75
N GLY A 544 25.61 27.77 3.57
CA GLY A 544 25.72 26.88 4.72
C GLY A 544 24.88 25.61 4.51
N GLY A 545 25.16 24.56 5.28
CA GLY A 545 24.34 23.35 5.34
C GLY A 545 24.44 22.42 4.13
N GLY A 546 25.57 21.71 4.04
CA GLY A 546 25.69 20.51 3.20
C GLY A 546 25.72 20.84 1.70
N PHE A 547 26.22 22.02 1.34
CA PHE A 547 26.20 22.52 -0.03
C PHE A 547 27.48 23.21 -0.51
N ALA A 548 28.43 23.51 0.38
CA ALA A 548 29.68 24.14 -0.01
C ALA A 548 30.75 23.90 1.04
N ASN A 549 31.84 23.29 0.61
CA ASN A 549 33.14 23.47 1.23
C ASN A 549 33.90 24.52 0.42
N VAL A 550 34.43 25.56 1.04
CA VAL A 550 35.19 26.62 0.37
C VAL A 550 36.57 26.71 0.99
N LYS A 551 37.60 26.39 0.20
CA LYS A 551 39.01 26.59 0.56
C LYS A 551 39.73 27.29 -0.59
N ASP A 552 40.48 28.34 -0.29
CA ASP A 552 41.27 29.13 -1.27
C ASP A 552 40.45 29.66 -2.47
N GLY A 553 39.16 29.96 -2.27
CA GLY A 553 38.27 30.45 -3.33
C GLY A 553 37.79 29.37 -4.31
N GLN A 554 37.94 28.09 -3.98
CA GLN A 554 37.37 26.97 -4.73
C GLN A 554 36.22 26.33 -3.95
N THR A 555 35.09 26.13 -4.62
CA THR A 555 33.88 25.56 -4.02
C THR A 555 33.74 24.09 -4.39
N TYR A 556 33.62 23.22 -3.39
CA TYR A 556 33.26 21.82 -3.55
C TYR A 556 31.76 21.68 -3.31
N LEU A 557 30.98 21.50 -4.38
CA LEU A 557 29.52 21.44 -4.28
C LEU A 557 29.03 20.00 -4.31
N PHE A 558 28.83 19.41 -3.13
CA PHE A 558 28.10 18.15 -3.00
C PHE A 558 26.61 18.45 -3.03
N GLY A 559 25.92 17.80 -3.96
CA GLY A 559 24.53 18.07 -4.19
C GLY A 559 23.76 16.84 -4.58
N ALA A 560 23.32 16.07 -3.60
CA ALA A 560 22.40 14.96 -3.78
C ALA A 560 21.00 15.44 -4.23
N PHE A 561 20.60 15.14 -5.47
CA PHE A 561 19.19 14.95 -5.82
C PHE A 561 18.92 13.47 -5.97
N GLY A 562 18.02 12.94 -5.15
CA GLY A 562 17.81 11.52 -5.08
C GLY A 562 16.79 11.13 -4.02
N PRO A 563 16.52 9.82 -3.90
CA PRO A 563 15.33 9.20 -3.33
C PRO A 563 15.03 9.40 -1.83
N SER A 564 15.81 10.20 -1.14
CA SER A 564 15.84 10.26 0.31
C SER A 564 15.25 11.58 0.81
N TYR A 565 14.21 11.51 1.66
CA TYR A 565 13.62 12.68 2.31
C TYR A 565 14.69 13.54 3.02
N GLY A 566 14.68 14.85 2.74
CA GLY A 566 15.30 15.97 3.47
C GLY A 566 16.58 15.70 4.25
N ASN A 567 16.47 15.03 5.41
CA ASN A 567 17.58 14.79 6.32
C ASN A 567 18.64 13.83 5.75
N THR A 568 18.27 12.70 5.16
CA THR A 568 19.29 11.72 4.68
C THR A 568 20.14 12.27 3.54
N ALA A 569 19.57 13.05 2.62
CA ALA A 569 20.34 13.71 1.56
C ALA A 569 21.24 14.83 2.12
N HIS A 570 20.77 15.55 3.14
CA HIS A 570 21.53 16.57 3.85
C HIS A 570 22.72 15.96 4.62
N GLU A 571 22.49 14.92 5.42
CA GLU A 571 23.52 14.16 6.14
C GLU A 571 24.53 13.49 5.20
N LEU A 572 24.05 12.98 4.06
CA LEU A 572 24.91 12.40 3.03
C LEU A 572 25.87 13.43 2.45
N ASN A 573 25.41 14.65 2.18
CA ASN A 573 26.28 15.72 1.70
C ASN A 573 27.36 16.08 2.74
N HIS A 574 27.04 16.06 4.04
CA HIS A 574 28.00 16.32 5.12
C HIS A 574 29.07 15.25 5.26
N ALA A 575 28.67 13.97 5.24
CA ALA A 575 29.60 12.84 5.34
C ALA A 575 30.54 12.77 4.12
N MET A 576 30.01 13.07 2.93
CA MET A 576 30.77 13.16 1.70
C MET A 576 31.77 14.33 1.70
N ALA A 577 31.38 15.48 2.26
CA ALA A 577 32.22 16.66 2.38
C ALA A 577 33.47 16.40 3.27
N SER A 578 33.30 15.68 4.38
CA SER A 578 34.39 15.34 5.33
C SER A 578 35.34 14.23 4.89
N ALA A 579 34.90 13.34 4.00
CA ALA A 579 35.75 12.26 3.46
C ALA A 579 36.73 12.75 2.37
N ASN A 580 36.71 14.05 2.06
CA ASN A 580 37.53 14.67 1.03
C ASN A 580 38.99 14.87 1.50
N PRO A 581 40.00 14.40 0.74
CA PRO A 581 41.42 14.55 1.11
C PRO A 581 41.97 15.98 1.06
N TYR A 582 41.20 16.98 0.59
CA TYR A 582 41.65 18.39 0.48
C TYR A 582 41.26 19.28 1.68
N VAL A 583 40.59 18.72 2.69
CA VAL A 583 40.22 19.41 3.93
C VAL A 583 41.50 19.79 4.68
N GLY A 584 41.84 21.09 4.64
CA GLY A 584 42.82 21.64 5.58
C GLY A 584 42.14 21.78 6.94
N THR A 585 42.92 21.80 8.02
CA THR A 585 42.46 21.85 9.42
C THR A 585 41.69 23.12 9.83
N ASP A 586 41.03 23.83 8.90
CA ASP A 586 40.34 25.10 9.14
C ASP A 586 38.80 24.96 9.14
N SER A 587 38.29 24.71 10.35
CA SER A 587 37.16 25.31 11.09
C SER A 587 35.81 25.76 10.47
N PHE A 588 35.49 25.56 9.19
CA PHE A 588 34.13 25.85 8.68
C PHE A 588 33.28 24.63 8.33
N GLU A 589 33.92 23.48 8.07
CA GLU A 589 33.24 22.30 7.48
C GLU A 589 32.70 21.30 8.53
N GLN A 590 33.00 21.53 9.81
CA GLN A 590 32.43 20.77 10.94
C GLN A 590 31.05 21.28 11.40
N GLN A 591 30.60 22.42 10.87
CA GLN A 591 29.48 23.16 11.44
C GLN A 591 28.11 22.49 11.24
N GLU A 592 27.98 21.45 10.42
CA GLU A 592 26.68 20.79 10.17
C GLU A 592 26.79 19.25 10.20
N TRP A 593 27.81 18.68 10.87
CA TRP A 593 27.93 17.24 11.14
C TRP A 593 26.93 16.75 12.21
N GLN A 594 25.74 17.30 12.21
CA GLN A 594 25.07 17.71 13.42
C GLN A 594 24.09 16.65 13.91
N GLY A 595 24.67 15.62 14.54
CA GLY A 595 24.15 15.17 15.82
C GLY A 595 22.95 14.24 15.81
N GLN A 596 22.48 13.75 14.68
CA GLN A 596 21.50 12.65 14.68
C GLN A 596 22.09 11.34 14.14
N SER A 597 23.08 11.44 13.25
CA SER A 597 23.60 10.36 12.42
C SER A 597 25.01 9.92 12.79
N ASN A 598 25.93 10.86 13.06
CA ASN A 598 27.37 10.56 13.13
C ASN A 598 27.83 9.55 14.18
N LEU A 599 27.09 9.41 15.28
CA LEU A 599 27.42 8.45 16.33
C LEU A 599 26.74 7.10 16.15
N VAL A 600 25.74 7.01 15.27
CA VAL A 600 25.00 5.77 14.91
C VAL A 600 25.57 5.17 13.60
N VAL A 601 26.29 5.96 12.81
CA VAL A 601 26.64 5.66 11.40
C VAL A 601 28.13 5.31 11.20
N LYS A 602 29.01 5.48 12.19
CA LYS A 602 30.46 5.22 12.05
C LYS A 602 30.83 3.86 12.65
N GLU A 603 31.35 2.93 11.85
CA GLU A 603 31.89 1.61 12.29
C GLU A 603 33.16 1.70 13.19
N GLN A 604 33.43 2.87 13.78
CA GLN A 604 34.56 3.05 14.70
C GLN A 604 34.12 2.75 16.13
N ASP A 605 35.05 2.29 16.96
CA ASP A 605 34.84 2.16 18.42
C ASP A 605 34.21 3.44 18.96
N THR A 606 33.02 3.31 19.55
CA THR A 606 32.23 4.41 20.12
C THR A 606 33.08 5.29 21.05
N ARG A 607 34.12 4.73 21.69
CA ARG A 607 35.12 5.47 22.47
C ARG A 607 35.88 6.52 21.66
N SER A 608 36.37 6.15 20.48
CA SER A 608 37.14 7.03 19.60
C SER A 608 36.26 8.20 19.14
N VAL A 609 35.00 7.91 18.78
CA VAL A 609 34.08 8.91 18.27
C VAL A 609 33.66 9.88 19.37
N LEU A 610 33.36 9.40 20.59
CA LEU A 610 33.08 10.27 21.73
C LEU A 610 34.30 11.13 22.11
N SER A 611 35.52 10.56 22.08
CA SER A 611 36.74 11.31 22.37
C SER A 611 36.99 12.44 21.37
N ASP A 612 36.91 12.15 20.06
CA ASP A 612 37.22 13.14 19.03
C ASP A 612 36.20 14.29 19.02
N LEU A 613 34.91 13.96 19.13
CA LEU A 613 33.83 14.95 19.10
C LEU A 613 33.86 15.88 20.31
N PHE A 614 33.99 15.32 21.52
CA PHE A 614 33.86 16.08 22.75
C PHE A 614 35.15 16.82 23.15
N ASN A 615 36.33 16.39 22.67
CA ASN A 615 37.60 17.04 23.01
C ASN A 615 38.04 18.09 21.97
N HIS A 616 37.61 17.99 20.71
CA HIS A 616 38.06 18.90 19.65
C HIS A 616 36.97 19.85 19.14
N GLU A 617 35.74 19.37 18.89
CA GLU A 617 34.70 20.19 18.23
C GLU A 617 33.83 20.97 19.23
N VAL A 618 33.52 20.34 20.38
CA VAL A 618 32.68 20.92 21.43
C VAL A 618 33.36 20.75 22.81
N PRO A 619 34.50 21.44 23.07
CA PRO A 619 35.37 21.16 24.22
C PRO A 619 34.69 21.30 25.59
N LEU A 620 33.59 22.06 25.71
CA LEU A 620 32.80 22.17 26.95
C LEU A 620 31.74 21.07 27.11
N ALA A 621 31.50 20.24 26.09
CA ALA A 621 30.40 19.29 26.12
C ALA A 621 30.60 18.20 27.18
N MET A 622 31.84 17.79 27.50
CA MET A 622 32.09 16.87 28.61
C MET A 622 31.71 17.46 29.96
N GLU A 623 31.90 18.77 30.13
CA GLU A 623 31.45 19.47 31.34
C GLU A 623 29.94 19.52 31.41
N LEU A 624 29.26 19.81 30.29
CA LEU A 624 27.79 19.78 30.20
C LEU A 624 27.22 18.39 30.50
N VAL A 625 27.86 17.33 29.99
CA VAL A 625 27.48 15.93 30.24
C VAL A 625 27.65 15.57 31.72
N ARG A 626 28.81 15.88 32.32
CA ARG A 626 29.10 15.56 33.74
C ARG A 626 28.23 16.36 34.71
N ASN A 627 27.88 17.60 34.34
CA ASN A 627 27.08 18.52 35.15
C ASN A 627 25.64 18.65 34.63
N TYR A 628 25.09 17.63 33.96
CA TYR A 628 23.79 17.73 33.28
C TYR A 628 22.65 18.21 34.21
N ARG A 629 22.70 17.88 35.51
CA ARG A 629 21.66 18.30 36.48
C ARG A 629 21.55 19.83 36.64
N THR A 630 22.63 20.57 36.37
CA THR A 630 22.68 22.03 36.52
C THR A 630 22.91 22.76 35.21
N SER A 631 23.50 22.08 34.22
CA SER A 631 24.03 22.71 33.01
C SER A 631 23.32 22.27 31.74
N PHE A 632 22.37 21.33 31.79
CA PHE A 632 21.60 20.86 30.63
C PHE A 632 20.16 21.40 30.63
N ASP A 633 19.63 21.68 29.45
CA ASP A 633 18.26 22.17 29.26
C ASP A 633 17.60 21.54 28.03
N TRP A 634 16.45 20.90 28.23
CA TRP A 634 15.66 20.30 27.15
C TRP A 634 15.09 21.32 26.16
N GLU A 635 14.91 22.59 26.56
CA GLU A 635 14.39 23.64 25.67
C GLU A 635 15.33 23.96 24.51
N TRP A 636 16.61 23.55 24.59
CA TRP A 636 17.57 23.65 23.48
C TRP A 636 17.15 22.86 22.24
N TYR A 637 16.29 21.85 22.40
CA TYR A 637 15.83 20.95 21.34
C TYR A 637 14.43 21.29 20.81
N THR A 638 13.67 22.12 21.53
CA THR A 638 12.27 22.43 21.20
C THR A 638 12.10 23.68 20.34
N ARG A 639 13.21 24.24 19.81
CA ARG A 639 13.30 25.53 19.09
C ARG A 639 12.94 26.77 19.91
N ASN A 640 12.55 26.60 21.17
CA ASN A 640 12.13 27.68 22.06
C ASN A 640 13.32 28.46 22.63
N LYS A 641 14.48 27.80 22.76
CA LYS A 641 15.68 28.39 23.38
C LYS A 641 16.93 27.99 22.60
N LYS A 642 17.80 28.96 22.34
CA LYS A 642 19.13 28.69 21.77
C LYS A 642 20.04 28.13 22.87
N ASN A 643 20.86 27.14 22.51
CA ASN A 643 21.93 26.70 23.38
C ASN A 643 22.98 27.81 23.52
N PRO A 644 23.31 28.26 24.74
CA PRO A 644 24.23 29.37 24.96
C PRO A 644 25.66 29.08 24.47
N ASN A 645 26.03 27.80 24.34
CA ASN A 645 27.33 27.38 23.83
C ASN A 645 27.36 27.27 22.29
N GLY A 646 26.21 27.46 21.63
CA GLY A 646 26.05 27.37 20.19
C GLY A 646 25.30 26.12 19.75
N HIS A 647 24.76 26.18 18.52
CA HIS A 647 23.94 25.12 17.93
C HIS A 647 24.66 23.77 17.84
N LEU A 648 25.96 23.75 17.52
CA LEU A 648 26.81 22.54 17.50
C LEU A 648 26.69 21.70 18.78
N TYR A 649 26.62 22.33 19.95
CA TYR A 649 26.49 21.63 21.22
C TYR A 649 25.16 20.90 21.35
N THR A 650 24.04 21.52 20.93
CA THR A 650 22.73 20.86 20.89
C THR A 650 22.82 19.57 20.08
N TYR A 651 23.36 19.65 18.87
CA TYR A 651 23.44 18.51 17.99
C TYR A 651 24.34 17.39 18.52
N LYS A 652 25.57 17.68 18.95
CA LYS A 652 26.46 16.63 19.46
C LYS A 652 25.92 15.95 20.72
N LEU A 653 25.21 16.69 21.58
CA LEU A 653 24.58 16.13 22.77
C LEU A 653 23.43 15.18 22.43
N ILE A 654 22.47 15.56 21.58
CA ILE A 654 21.37 14.64 21.18
C ILE A 654 21.91 13.43 20.40
N GLY A 655 22.96 13.60 19.61
CA GLY A 655 23.59 12.49 18.89
C GLY A 655 24.21 11.46 19.80
N SER A 656 24.82 11.91 20.90
CA SER A 656 25.34 11.00 21.92
C SER A 656 24.24 10.27 22.68
N MET A 657 23.03 10.81 22.74
CA MET A 657 21.86 10.12 23.29
C MET A 657 21.38 9.02 22.34
N TYR A 658 21.36 9.25 21.02
CA TYR A 658 21.06 8.19 20.05
C TYR A 658 22.11 7.08 20.02
N ALA A 659 23.39 7.45 20.14
CA ALA A 659 24.49 6.49 20.27
C ALA A 659 24.35 5.60 21.50
N TYR A 660 23.93 6.21 22.61
CA TYR A 660 23.64 5.50 23.86
C TYR A 660 22.44 4.55 23.71
N ILE A 661 21.38 4.96 22.99
CA ILE A 661 20.24 4.08 22.69
C ILE A 661 20.69 2.93 21.79
N ASP A 662 21.50 3.20 20.76
CA ASP A 662 22.00 2.20 19.83
C ASP A 662 22.88 1.14 20.55
N ASP A 663 23.90 1.57 21.30
CA ASP A 663 24.84 0.70 22.00
C ASP A 663 24.16 -0.23 23.02
N LEU A 664 23.09 0.22 23.67
CA LEU A 664 22.43 -0.53 24.74
C LEU A 664 21.11 -1.18 24.35
N PHE A 665 20.29 -0.53 23.52
CA PHE A 665 18.92 -0.94 23.18
C PHE A 665 18.74 -1.35 21.71
N GLY A 666 19.77 -1.13 20.87
CA GLY A 666 19.85 -1.57 19.48
C GLY A 666 19.47 -0.53 18.43
N GLU A 667 19.90 -0.80 17.21
CA GLU A 667 19.81 0.08 16.04
C GLU A 667 18.37 0.51 15.76
N ASN A 668 17.43 -0.43 15.84
CA ASN A 668 16.01 -0.14 15.56
C ASN A 668 15.39 0.81 16.60
N ALA A 669 15.77 0.71 17.88
CA ALA A 669 15.29 1.60 18.92
C ALA A 669 15.83 3.03 18.73
N SER A 670 17.12 3.14 18.37
CA SER A 670 17.76 4.42 18.06
C SER A 670 17.12 5.09 16.83
N ARG A 671 16.89 4.32 15.76
CA ARG A 671 16.21 4.79 14.54
C ARG A 671 14.81 5.35 14.82
N ARG A 672 14.02 4.68 15.67
CA ARG A 672 12.69 5.19 16.09
C ARG A 672 12.78 6.49 16.88
N ALA A 673 13.72 6.60 17.81
CA ALA A 673 13.94 7.84 18.56
C ALA A 673 14.27 9.01 17.62
N VAL A 674 15.19 8.81 16.68
CA VAL A 674 15.55 9.82 15.65
C VAL A 674 14.30 10.27 14.89
N TYR A 675 13.51 9.32 14.37
CA TYR A 675 12.36 9.64 13.54
C TYR A 675 11.24 10.33 14.33
N ARG A 676 10.91 9.85 15.53
CA ARG A 676 9.88 10.50 16.36
C ARG A 676 10.26 11.93 16.75
N ILE A 677 11.54 12.20 16.99
CA ILE A 677 12.05 13.55 17.30
C ILE A 677 12.07 14.44 16.06
N PHE A 678 12.41 13.89 14.90
CA PHE A 678 12.26 14.60 13.64
C PHE A 678 10.79 14.95 13.38
N GLU A 679 9.90 14.00 13.66
CA GLU A 679 8.47 14.17 13.51
C GLU A 679 7.91 15.25 14.47
N ASP A 680 8.36 15.23 15.73
CA ASP A 680 8.06 16.25 16.73
C ASP A 680 9.26 16.64 17.60
N PRO A 681 9.96 17.74 17.26
CA PRO A 681 11.06 18.21 18.08
C PRO A 681 10.59 18.79 19.43
N LYS A 682 9.30 19.14 19.59
CA LYS A 682 8.77 19.66 20.86
C LYS A 682 8.68 18.58 21.93
N GLN A 683 8.60 17.31 21.53
CA GLN A 683 8.60 16.14 22.41
C GLN A 683 9.93 15.40 22.43
N THR A 684 11.03 16.10 22.14
CA THR A 684 12.37 15.52 22.22
C THR A 684 12.60 14.72 23.52
N PRO A 685 12.26 15.23 24.72
CA PRO A 685 12.49 14.51 25.97
C PRO A 685 11.67 13.22 26.12
N GLU A 686 10.45 13.17 25.59
CA GLU A 686 9.57 12.00 25.61
C GLU A 686 10.00 10.98 24.56
N HIS A 687 10.25 11.45 23.33
CA HIS A 687 10.58 10.62 22.19
C HIS A 687 11.96 9.96 22.29
N VAL A 688 12.94 10.63 22.92
CA VAL A 688 14.29 10.06 23.09
C VAL A 688 14.30 8.88 24.05
N VAL A 689 13.43 8.86 25.08
CA VAL A 689 13.42 7.80 26.10
C VAL A 689 12.37 6.71 25.83
N LEU A 690 11.42 6.95 24.92
CA LEU A 690 10.24 6.10 24.71
C LEU A 690 10.58 4.62 24.50
N GLU A 691 11.59 4.35 23.68
CA GLU A 691 11.99 2.98 23.30
C GLU A 691 12.82 2.28 24.38
N THR A 692 13.35 3.04 25.34
CA THR A 692 14.21 2.53 26.42
C THR A 692 13.42 2.02 27.62
N GLY A 693 12.18 2.49 27.79
CA GLY A 693 11.38 2.23 29.01
C GLY A 693 11.91 2.91 30.28
N LEU A 694 12.96 3.74 30.18
CA LEU A 694 13.54 4.50 31.28
C LEU A 694 12.74 5.80 31.54
N LYS A 695 12.76 6.28 32.78
CA LYS A 695 12.37 7.67 33.07
C LYS A 695 13.43 8.64 32.55
N LYS A 696 13.05 9.89 32.28
CA LYS A 696 13.95 10.93 31.73
C LYS A 696 15.21 11.12 32.57
N GLU A 697 15.06 11.15 33.90
CA GLU A 697 16.16 11.35 34.83
C GLU A 697 17.11 10.14 34.86
N GLU A 698 16.56 8.93 34.78
CA GLU A 698 17.33 7.68 34.71
C GLU A 698 18.09 7.58 33.39
N PHE A 699 17.45 7.95 32.28
CA PHE A 699 18.08 8.03 30.96
C PHE A 699 19.25 9.00 30.97
N LEU A 700 19.07 10.23 31.48
CA LEU A 700 20.14 11.23 31.52
C LEU A 700 21.30 10.80 32.42
N GLU A 701 21.02 10.11 33.53
CA GLU A 701 22.06 9.57 34.42
C GLU A 701 22.88 8.47 33.73
N GLY A 702 22.20 7.51 33.09
CA GLY A 702 22.82 6.42 32.33
C GLY A 702 23.64 6.94 31.15
N TRP A 703 23.04 7.83 30.34
CA TRP A 703 23.71 8.51 29.23
C TRP A 703 24.94 9.29 29.69
N SER A 704 24.82 10.09 30.76
CA SER A 704 25.94 10.88 31.29
C SER A 704 27.09 9.99 31.78
N SER A 705 26.78 8.92 32.50
CA SER A 705 27.77 7.93 32.95
C SER A 705 28.42 7.21 31.77
N TRP A 706 27.62 6.82 30.78
CA TRP A 706 28.09 6.14 29.58
C TRP A 706 29.06 7.03 28.79
N VAL A 707 28.66 8.26 28.43
CA VAL A 707 29.54 9.22 27.73
C VAL A 707 30.81 9.51 28.54
N SER A 708 30.68 9.71 29.87
CA SER A 708 31.82 10.00 30.75
C SER A 708 32.84 8.85 30.84
N SER A 709 32.40 7.62 30.57
CA SER A 709 33.25 6.42 30.52
C SER A 709 33.78 6.11 29.11
N GLY A 710 33.50 6.97 28.12
CA GLY A 710 33.77 6.69 26.71
C GLY A 710 32.90 5.58 26.13
N GLY A 711 31.76 5.25 26.76
CA GLY A 711 30.89 4.14 26.34
C GLY A 711 31.26 2.78 26.96
N ALA A 712 32.06 2.75 28.01
CA ALA A 712 32.45 1.52 28.71
C ALA A 712 31.46 1.07 29.81
N SER A 713 30.59 1.96 30.30
CA SER A 713 29.68 1.66 31.42
C SER A 713 28.63 0.59 31.06
N ALA A 714 28.43 -0.37 31.96
CA ALA A 714 27.48 -1.49 31.81
C ALA A 714 26.18 -1.32 32.62
N THR A 715 25.99 -0.18 33.28
CA THR A 715 24.94 0.05 34.31
C THR A 715 23.52 -0.22 33.84
N ASP A 716 23.23 -0.01 32.55
CA ASP A 716 21.87 -0.13 32.00
C ASP A 716 21.68 -1.35 31.08
N LYS A 717 22.72 -2.18 30.86
CA LYS A 717 22.63 -3.38 29.98
C LYS A 717 21.57 -4.38 30.42
N ALA A 718 21.41 -4.58 31.74
CA ALA A 718 20.39 -5.48 32.28
C ALA A 718 18.96 -4.93 32.11
N LYS A 719 18.78 -3.60 32.16
CA LYS A 719 17.49 -2.95 31.93
C LYS A 719 17.15 -2.91 30.44
N ALA A 720 18.15 -2.65 29.60
CA ALA A 720 18.01 -2.74 28.16
C ALA A 720 17.60 -4.16 27.75
N ALA A 721 18.28 -5.20 28.22
CA ALA A 721 17.88 -6.59 27.98
C ALA A 721 16.44 -6.94 28.44
N ALA A 722 15.86 -6.17 29.37
CA ALA A 722 14.49 -6.33 29.84
C ALA A 722 13.47 -5.41 29.12
N ALA A 723 13.93 -4.48 28.28
CA ALA A 723 13.04 -3.58 27.55
C ALA A 723 12.29 -4.35 26.45
N LYS A 724 11.01 -4.01 26.30
CA LYS A 724 10.03 -4.80 25.54
C LYS A 724 10.34 -4.91 24.03
N TYR A 725 11.14 -4.00 23.48
CA TYR A 725 11.35 -3.82 22.04
C TYR A 725 12.82 -3.64 21.65
N THR A 726 13.76 -4.17 22.43
CA THR A 726 15.18 -4.07 22.07
C THR A 726 15.46 -4.74 20.75
N ASP A 727 15.96 -3.93 19.82
CA ASP A 727 16.40 -4.28 18.48
C ASP A 727 15.47 -5.16 17.63
N VAL A 728 14.17 -5.12 17.88
CA VAL A 728 13.15 -5.74 17.03
C VAL A 728 12.33 -4.67 16.33
N LEU A 729 11.84 -4.97 15.12
CA LEU A 729 10.90 -4.10 14.44
C LEU A 729 9.58 -4.02 15.20
N THR A 730 8.99 -2.83 15.25
CA THR A 730 7.73 -2.53 15.91
C THR A 730 6.67 -2.12 14.90
N TRP A 731 5.43 -1.95 15.38
CA TRP A 731 4.33 -1.40 14.58
C TRP A 731 4.69 -0.07 13.88
N TYR A 732 5.58 0.73 14.47
CA TYR A 732 6.05 1.98 13.89
C TYR A 732 6.96 1.71 12.68
N ASP A 733 7.89 0.77 12.80
CA ASP A 733 8.81 0.42 11.72
C ASP A 733 8.09 -0.10 10.48
N TYR A 734 7.20 -1.07 10.66
CA TYR A 734 6.51 -1.69 9.53
C TYR A 734 5.45 -0.80 8.88
N ARG A 735 4.82 0.09 9.66
CA ARG A 735 3.97 1.15 9.11
C ARG A 735 4.76 1.94 8.07
N LEU A 736 6.00 2.31 8.37
CA LEU A 736 6.79 3.12 7.46
C LEU A 736 7.31 2.31 6.26
N LEU A 737 7.66 1.02 6.44
CA LEU A 737 8.16 0.15 5.37
C LEU A 737 7.08 -0.26 4.35
N TYR A 738 5.92 -0.73 4.80
CA TYR A 738 4.97 -1.42 3.91
C TYR A 738 3.67 -0.66 3.64
N THR A 739 3.42 0.43 4.38
CA THR A 739 2.28 1.31 4.11
C THR A 739 2.76 2.69 3.73
N LEU A 740 2.24 3.22 2.63
CA LEU A 740 2.48 4.63 2.34
C LEU A 740 1.82 5.46 3.46
N PRO A 741 2.52 6.44 4.05
CA PRO A 741 1.89 7.37 4.96
C PRO A 741 0.75 8.04 4.20
N ALA A 742 -0.44 8.09 4.79
CA ALA A 742 -1.47 8.98 4.30
C ALA A 742 -0.82 10.38 4.19
N SER A 743 -1.00 11.07 3.06
CA SER A 743 -0.14 12.15 2.55
C SER A 743 -0.11 13.47 3.35
N THR A 744 -0.08 13.40 4.69
CA THR A 744 -0.12 14.52 5.62
C THR A 744 0.52 14.21 6.98
N SER A 745 1.69 14.81 7.17
CA SER A 745 2.36 15.22 8.42
C SER A 745 2.85 14.16 9.40
N SER A 746 4.11 14.36 9.76
CA SER A 746 4.73 13.93 11.00
C SER A 746 3.85 14.26 12.24
N PRO A 747 3.76 13.35 13.24
CA PRO A 747 3.07 13.55 14.51
C PRO A 747 3.68 14.72 15.28
N THR A 748 2.85 15.59 15.85
CA THR A 748 3.25 16.42 16.98
C THR A 748 2.37 16.14 18.20
N SER A 749 3.07 15.83 19.27
CA SER A 749 2.84 16.06 20.68
C SER A 749 1.54 15.62 21.36
N GLU A 750 1.70 14.62 22.24
CA GLU A 750 0.95 14.29 23.46
C GLU A 750 0.20 12.95 23.41
N GLU A 751 0.95 11.86 23.62
CA GLU A 751 0.42 10.74 24.40
C GLU A 751 0.15 11.22 25.84
N LYS A 752 -1.10 11.61 26.11
CA LYS A 752 -1.68 11.48 27.45
C LYS A 752 -2.80 10.46 27.41
N ALA A 753 -2.72 9.48 28.31
CA ALA A 753 -3.81 8.58 28.65
C ALA A 753 -5.08 9.39 29.06
N PRO A 754 -6.29 8.83 28.87
CA PRO A 754 -7.50 9.61 28.63
C PRO A 754 -8.08 10.25 29.90
N SER A 755 -8.57 11.48 29.77
CA SER A 755 -9.58 12.04 30.68
C SER A 755 -10.70 12.73 29.88
N SER A 756 -11.93 12.40 30.27
CA SER A 756 -13.20 12.86 29.71
C SER A 756 -13.68 14.18 30.33
N GLN A 757 -14.21 15.10 29.50
CA GLN A 757 -15.29 16.10 29.75
C GLN A 757 -15.17 17.20 28.67
N GLY A 758 -16.17 17.80 28.02
CA GLY A 758 -17.65 17.82 27.97
C GLY A 758 -17.99 18.73 26.75
N ASP A 759 -19.19 19.06 26.30
CA ASP A 759 -20.57 18.75 26.65
C ASP A 759 -21.39 18.82 25.35
N MET A 760 -22.55 18.18 25.38
CA MET A 760 -23.33 17.77 24.21
C MET A 760 -23.81 18.89 23.28
N VAL A 761 -23.92 18.50 22.01
CA VAL A 761 -24.47 19.20 20.84
C VAL A 761 -25.75 19.99 21.11
N LYS A 762 -25.75 21.25 20.68
CA LYS A 762 -26.99 21.99 20.35
C LYS A 762 -26.86 22.70 19.00
N LYS A 763 -27.84 22.45 18.11
CA LYS A 763 -28.11 23.20 16.88
C LYS A 763 -26.94 23.29 15.88
N GLY A 764 -26.33 22.15 15.54
CA GLY A 764 -25.50 22.04 14.34
C GLY A 764 -24.08 22.60 14.44
N ASN A 765 -23.69 23.27 15.52
CA ASN A 765 -22.34 23.80 15.67
C ASN A 765 -21.46 22.73 16.34
N VAL A 766 -20.38 22.33 15.67
CA VAL A 766 -19.62 21.13 16.04
C VAL A 766 -18.24 21.55 16.55
N PRO A 767 -17.83 21.13 17.77
CA PRO A 767 -16.50 21.40 18.28
C PRO A 767 -15.42 20.82 17.36
N PHE A 768 -14.41 21.61 17.05
CA PHE A 768 -13.25 21.19 16.27
C PHE A 768 -11.96 21.74 16.88
N THR A 769 -10.86 21.04 16.63
CA THR A 769 -9.52 21.49 17.05
C THR A 769 -8.74 21.91 15.81
N PRO A 770 -8.50 23.22 15.60
CA PRO A 770 -7.66 23.69 14.50
C PRO A 770 -6.18 23.47 14.82
N ALA A 771 -5.42 23.05 13.81
CA ALA A 771 -3.97 23.02 13.79
C ALA A 771 -3.52 23.85 12.60
N PHE A 772 -3.20 25.14 12.83
CA PHE A 772 -2.71 26.05 11.80
C PHE A 772 -1.37 26.68 12.21
N PRO A 773 -0.36 26.72 11.33
CA PRO A 773 0.96 27.23 11.69
C PRO A 773 1.12 28.77 11.61
N ASN A 774 0.17 29.53 11.04
CA ASN A 774 0.35 30.96 10.69
C ASN A 774 -0.98 31.71 10.40
N ASP A 775 -0.97 33.05 10.48
CA ASP A 775 -2.15 33.96 10.46
C ASP A 775 -2.72 34.30 9.05
N ASP A 776 -2.20 33.69 8.00
CA ASP A 776 -2.65 33.93 6.62
C ASP A 776 -3.95 33.18 6.26
N PHE A 777 -4.35 32.22 7.10
CA PHE A 777 -5.60 31.48 7.01
C PHE A 777 -6.19 31.21 8.40
N GLN A 778 -7.43 31.66 8.63
CA GLN A 778 -8.13 31.51 9.91
C GLN A 778 -9.53 30.93 9.69
N VAL A 779 -9.90 29.91 10.48
CA VAL A 779 -11.27 29.38 10.53
C VAL A 779 -12.06 30.13 11.60
N THR A 780 -13.20 30.70 11.22
CA THR A 780 -14.03 31.53 12.10
C THR A 780 -15.27 30.80 12.61
N ALA A 781 -15.76 29.79 11.89
CA ALA A 781 -16.84 28.92 12.35
C ALA A 781 -16.89 27.62 11.53
N PHE A 782 -17.49 26.57 12.11
CA PHE A 782 -17.76 25.33 11.41
C PHE A 782 -19.14 24.78 11.80
N ASN A 783 -20.06 24.82 10.86
CA ASN A 783 -21.45 24.45 11.08
C ASN A 783 -21.81 23.21 10.27
N VAL A 784 -22.57 22.30 10.87
CA VAL A 784 -23.14 21.13 10.23
C VAL A 784 -24.66 21.25 10.26
N THR A 785 -25.28 21.26 9.08
CA THR A 785 -26.73 21.36 8.93
C THR A 785 -27.28 20.06 8.37
N MET A 786 -28.15 19.40 9.13
CA MET A 786 -28.83 18.20 8.67
C MET A 786 -29.80 18.53 7.53
N THR A 787 -29.81 17.70 6.50
CA THR A 787 -30.72 17.82 5.35
C THR A 787 -31.46 16.49 5.16
N SER A 788 -32.57 16.51 4.43
CA SER A 788 -33.36 15.27 4.16
C SER A 788 -32.57 14.17 3.43
N LYS A 789 -31.40 14.52 2.88
CA LYS A 789 -30.51 13.62 2.17
C LYS A 789 -29.11 13.61 2.76
N GLY A 790 -28.88 14.01 4.02
CA GLY A 790 -27.57 13.93 4.68
C GLY A 790 -27.26 15.08 5.62
N ALA A 791 -26.07 15.64 5.54
CA ALA A 791 -25.63 16.76 6.36
C ALA A 791 -24.66 17.65 5.58
N GLU A 792 -24.79 18.95 5.73
CA GLU A 792 -23.99 19.93 5.03
C GLU A 792 -23.03 20.63 5.98
N PHE A 793 -21.75 20.55 5.67
CA PHE A 793 -20.65 21.07 6.47
C PHE A 793 -20.23 22.40 5.85
N VAL A 794 -20.33 23.49 6.61
CA VAL A 794 -19.99 24.83 6.16
C VAL A 794 -18.88 25.36 7.06
N LEU A 795 -17.72 25.61 6.47
CA LEU A 795 -16.56 26.19 7.12
C LEU A 795 -16.44 27.66 6.69
N ASP A 796 -16.63 28.56 7.64
CA ASP A 796 -16.39 29.99 7.44
C ASP A 796 -14.93 30.29 7.76
N TYR A 797 -14.25 31.02 6.87
CA TYR A 797 -12.82 31.27 6.97
C TYR A 797 -12.43 32.67 6.49
N LYS A 798 -11.26 33.17 6.91
CA LYS A 798 -10.56 34.31 6.30
C LYS A 798 -9.25 33.81 5.72
N SER A 799 -8.95 34.15 4.46
CA SER A 799 -7.71 33.74 3.79
C SER A 799 -7.10 34.91 3.04
N LYS A 800 -5.76 35.00 3.08
CA LYS A 800 -4.96 35.87 2.19
C LYS A 800 -4.39 35.13 0.98
N ILE A 801 -4.60 33.81 0.92
CA ILE A 801 -4.02 32.92 -0.09
C ILE A 801 -5.09 32.10 -0.84
N THR A 802 -4.69 31.48 -1.96
CA THR A 802 -5.50 30.50 -2.68
C THR A 802 -4.96 29.09 -2.45
N SER A 803 -5.82 28.13 -2.10
CA SER A 803 -5.41 26.73 -1.89
C SER A 803 -6.57 25.72 -2.00
N PHE A 804 -6.27 24.43 -1.94
CA PHE A 804 -7.30 23.39 -1.92
C PHE A 804 -7.82 23.15 -0.49
N ALA A 805 -9.00 22.55 -0.37
CA ALA A 805 -9.52 22.08 0.90
C ALA A 805 -10.03 20.64 0.74
N SER A 806 -9.87 19.82 1.76
CA SER A 806 -10.49 18.50 1.83
C SER A 806 -11.04 18.18 3.21
N LEU A 807 -11.98 17.23 3.29
CA LEU A 807 -12.62 16.72 4.50
C LEU A 807 -12.59 15.19 4.46
N PHE A 808 -11.96 14.55 5.45
CA PHE A 808 -11.67 13.12 5.45
C PHE A 808 -11.38 12.49 6.82
N ASP A 809 -11.29 11.17 6.96
CA ASP A 809 -11.10 10.49 8.26
C ASP A 809 -9.73 9.76 8.41
N PRO A 810 -8.81 10.13 9.33
CA PRO A 810 -7.52 9.45 9.53
C PRO A 810 -7.64 8.15 10.38
N PRO A 811 -6.70 7.16 10.26
CA PRO A 811 -5.51 7.10 9.42
C PRO A 811 -5.81 6.78 7.93
N ASN A 812 -7.09 6.66 7.57
CA ASN A 812 -7.53 6.09 6.28
C ASN A 812 -7.74 7.11 5.18
N GLY A 813 -7.92 8.39 5.49
CA GLY A 813 -8.17 9.44 4.53
C GLY A 813 -9.32 9.21 3.54
N ALA A 814 -10.13 8.14 3.64
CA ALA A 814 -10.82 7.61 2.46
C ALA A 814 -12.24 7.06 2.70
N LYS A 815 -12.74 6.92 3.94
CA LYS A 815 -14.17 6.52 4.13
C LYS A 815 -15.08 7.72 3.95
N LEU A 816 -14.65 8.86 4.45
CA LEU A 816 -15.08 10.15 3.95
C LEU A 816 -13.85 10.79 3.33
N MET A 817 -13.92 11.27 2.10
CA MET A 817 -12.87 12.09 1.50
C MET A 817 -13.52 12.95 0.44
N LYS A 818 -13.60 14.24 0.72
CA LYS A 818 -14.01 15.23 -0.28
C LYS A 818 -12.88 16.20 -0.46
N VAL A 819 -12.42 16.38 -1.70
CA VAL A 819 -11.40 17.36 -2.06
C VAL A 819 -12.02 18.37 -3.00
N GLN A 820 -11.80 19.65 -2.73
CA GLN A 820 -12.13 20.76 -3.62
C GLN A 820 -10.82 21.49 -4.00
N PRO A 821 -10.27 21.26 -5.21
CA PRO A 821 -9.13 22.00 -5.73
C PRO A 821 -9.47 23.50 -5.79
N SER A 822 -8.61 24.36 -5.25
CA SER A 822 -8.80 25.84 -5.23
C SER A 822 -10.06 26.33 -4.49
N ALA A 823 -10.49 25.60 -3.45
CA ALA A 823 -11.65 25.94 -2.63
C ALA A 823 -11.46 27.21 -1.79
N ILE A 824 -10.24 27.42 -1.31
CA ILE A 824 -9.88 28.57 -0.49
C ILE A 824 -9.38 29.65 -1.43
N LYS A 825 -10.03 30.82 -1.40
CA LYS A 825 -9.58 32.04 -2.11
C LYS A 825 -9.69 33.28 -1.23
N PRO A 826 -8.85 34.31 -1.45
CA PRO A 826 -8.97 35.60 -0.78
C PRO A 826 -10.33 36.24 -1.04
N GLY A 827 -10.97 36.76 0.01
CA GLY A 827 -12.27 37.44 -0.09
C GLY A 827 -13.50 36.54 -0.27
N GLN A 828 -13.34 35.22 -0.44
CA GLN A 828 -14.47 34.30 -0.68
C GLN A 828 -15.14 33.80 0.61
N GLY A 829 -14.39 33.69 1.71
CA GLY A 829 -14.93 33.68 3.08
C GLY A 829 -15.61 32.41 3.57
N LYS A 830 -16.01 31.47 2.69
CA LYS A 830 -16.69 30.22 3.06
C LYS A 830 -16.37 29.07 2.10
N ILE A 831 -16.23 27.87 2.65
CA ILE A 831 -16.21 26.62 1.88
C ILE A 831 -17.24 25.64 2.44
N LYS A 832 -17.78 24.79 1.58
CA LYS A 832 -18.94 23.96 1.91
C LYS A 832 -18.78 22.54 1.37
N PHE A 833 -19.03 21.57 2.24
CA PHE A 833 -18.99 20.15 1.97
C PHE A 833 -20.35 19.54 2.30
N VAL A 834 -21.14 19.25 1.26
CA VAL A 834 -22.42 18.56 1.44
C VAL A 834 -22.15 17.08 1.52
N LEU A 835 -22.46 16.44 2.64
CA LEU A 835 -22.46 15.00 2.81
C LEU A 835 -23.89 14.50 2.61
N ASN A 836 -24.09 13.52 1.74
CA ASN A 836 -25.38 12.88 1.60
C ASN A 836 -25.67 11.90 2.77
N SER A 837 -26.82 11.22 2.84
CA SER A 837 -27.23 10.45 4.02
C SER A 837 -26.28 9.29 4.29
N LYS A 838 -25.71 8.73 3.22
CA LYS A 838 -24.72 7.69 3.31
C LYS A 838 -23.37 8.26 3.73
N GLU A 839 -22.96 9.40 3.16
CA GLU A 839 -21.73 10.09 3.53
C GLU A 839 -21.77 10.65 4.97
N TRP A 840 -22.91 11.16 5.42
CA TRP A 840 -23.14 11.59 6.80
C TRP A 840 -23.15 10.38 7.74
N ALA A 841 -23.80 9.27 7.39
CA ALA A 841 -23.72 8.04 8.18
C ALA A 841 -22.27 7.53 8.27
N THR A 842 -21.48 7.64 7.19
CA THR A 842 -20.05 7.31 7.18
C THR A 842 -19.25 8.28 8.04
N ALA A 843 -19.55 9.58 7.97
CA ALA A 843 -18.96 10.62 8.81
C ALA A 843 -19.23 10.37 10.30
N LEU A 844 -20.42 9.89 10.67
CA LEU A 844 -20.73 9.47 12.03
C LEU A 844 -20.01 8.16 12.41
N SER A 845 -19.66 7.28 11.47
CA SER A 845 -19.15 5.94 11.79
C SER A 845 -17.66 5.85 12.18
N VAL A 846 -16.90 6.94 12.03
CA VAL A 846 -15.43 6.99 12.23
C VAL A 846 -15.10 7.86 13.43
N PRO A 847 -14.11 7.59 14.28
CA PRO A 847 -13.94 8.30 15.56
C PRO A 847 -13.56 9.78 15.42
N THR A 848 -12.90 10.17 14.32
CA THR A 848 -12.51 11.56 14.05
C THR A 848 -12.55 11.81 12.54
N LEU A 849 -13.09 12.96 12.16
CA LEU A 849 -13.01 13.54 10.81
C LEU A 849 -12.01 14.69 10.82
N THR A 850 -11.44 14.99 9.67
CA THR A 850 -10.29 15.88 9.51
C THR A 850 -10.46 16.69 8.24
N MET A 851 -10.45 18.01 8.33
CA MET A 851 -10.33 18.86 7.16
C MET A 851 -8.88 19.27 6.93
N ARG A 852 -8.31 19.07 5.73
CA ARG A 852 -7.03 19.64 5.31
C ARG A 852 -7.26 20.88 4.48
N LEU A 853 -6.55 21.96 4.74
CA LEU A 853 -6.76 23.27 4.12
C LEU A 853 -5.46 23.76 3.46
N GLY A 854 -5.00 23.04 2.43
CA GLY A 854 -3.87 23.42 1.58
C GLY A 854 -2.65 22.50 1.66
N ASN A 855 -1.52 22.95 1.10
CA ASN A 855 -0.28 22.17 0.97
C ASN A 855 0.59 22.15 2.23
N GLU A 856 0.39 23.09 3.16
CA GLU A 856 1.06 23.13 4.48
C GLU A 856 0.31 22.29 5.53
N GLU A 857 0.83 22.21 6.76
CA GLU A 857 0.25 21.45 7.88
C GLU A 857 -1.00 22.12 8.49
N ARG A 858 -2.02 22.36 7.68
CA ARG A 858 -3.26 23.05 8.08
C ARG A 858 -4.42 22.09 8.17
N PHE A 859 -4.72 21.65 9.40
CA PHE A 859 -5.73 20.62 9.68
C PHE A 859 -6.80 21.08 10.66
N LEU A 860 -7.99 20.52 10.54
CA LEU A 860 -9.11 20.72 11.47
C LEU A 860 -9.67 19.37 11.86
N PHE A 861 -9.56 18.97 13.13
CA PHE A 861 -10.04 17.67 13.60
C PHE A 861 -11.40 17.82 14.28
N ILE A 862 -12.34 16.93 13.93
CA ILE A 862 -13.75 16.93 14.34
C ILE A 862 -14.02 15.55 14.93
N ASP A 863 -14.12 15.46 16.25
CA ASP A 863 -14.52 14.23 16.93
C ASP A 863 -16.00 13.95 16.60
N THR A 864 -16.24 12.81 15.96
CA THR A 864 -17.55 12.54 15.38
C THR A 864 -18.59 12.15 16.43
N LYS A 865 -18.19 11.95 17.70
CA LYS A 865 -19.17 11.84 18.78
C LYS A 865 -20.08 13.07 18.86
N TYR A 866 -19.53 14.27 18.60
CA TYR A 866 -20.29 15.52 18.53
C TYR A 866 -21.05 15.68 17.21
N LEU A 867 -20.82 14.82 16.23
CA LEU A 867 -21.66 14.75 15.04
C LEU A 867 -22.85 13.81 15.26
N LYS A 868 -22.69 12.75 16.08
CA LYS A 868 -23.71 11.73 16.35
C LYS A 868 -24.87 12.22 17.22
N GLU A 869 -24.63 13.24 18.02
CA GLU A 869 -25.64 13.86 18.87
C GLU A 869 -26.55 14.84 18.09
N LEU A 870 -26.21 15.17 16.83
CA LEU A 870 -27.03 15.94 15.88
C LEU A 870 -28.01 15.03 15.14
#